data_AF-A0A930X6B6-F1
#
_entry.id   AF-A0A930X6B6-F1
#
_cell.length_a   1.000
_cell.length_b   1.000
_cell.length_c   1.000
_cell.angle_alpha   90.00
_cell.angle_beta   90.00
_cell.angle_gamma   90.00
#
_symmetry.space_group_name_H-M   'P 1'
#
loop_
_entity.id
_entity.type
_entity.pdbx_description
1 polymer ?
#
loop_
_entity_poly.entity_id
_entity_poly.type
_entity_poly.pdbx_seq_one_letter_code
_entity_poly.pdbx_strand_id
1 'polypeptide(L)'
;MQTDRHLLQNQQVFQDFSPADIEILQGFLKPVNFAAQVVVLQQGHSERNMFFLLTGQAELCRHGLSLGLLESGQYFGELALIAGRPRSASVKALTPLHTLCLDLPAFEALQEQYPRLALRLQSALIARLGLQLNHMTDNYGKLLQERSLPRQQLIQVTLPTEQRRVTTGVLAGDVLPASYQDAPVVAALLNRKLVSLNTPLMSDLQLAPLTTLDWEGDRVYRHSVSLLMLEAAYRLQPDIKLQSMLSVGHLHWFSSNRPVSDLLPDLMAEITALCARRVIFRHEQWAIEEAMRYFEQNQRPEVLDLLAGTHNSTVSLASCGDYYVLSTGPLVPDSGYIQPPVLHARPDGLVLQTSAAAPPVEQLEAYAQVMAEHVRWQHSLGIQSVGAFNQACLDSRIDQLIRVAEGFHEKRLGQIADAITASQGQLRVICIAGPSSSGKSTFIQRLSTQLMVNGLEPLTLSLDDYYRNRDETPRDADGELDFECLEALNLPLLHQHLRALLAGDAVATARFDFIQGRSQPEGGGVLQLKPQSILLLEGIHGLNPALLDAQVPEERLFRIFIQPMVSLALDSNMRINPSDLRLLRRIVRDRHQRATAAADSILRWKSVRQGEQKYIFPFVKEAHVIFDSALIYELGVLKIYAERYLLEVPRAHPAFATASRLLQLLRLFVSLYPNAVPPTSILREFVHVSGV
;
A
#
# COMPACT_ATOMS: atom_id res chain seq x y z
N MET A 1 -60.96 -18.49 -23.98
CA MET A 1 -60.30 -18.30 -25.29
C MET A 1 -60.31 -16.84 -25.77
N GLN A 2 -61.46 -16.16 -25.99
CA GLN A 2 -61.45 -14.73 -26.37
C GLN A 2 -60.91 -13.79 -25.26
N THR A 3 -61.20 -14.09 -23.99
CA THR A 3 -60.74 -13.29 -22.83
C THR A 3 -59.22 -13.34 -22.65
N ASP A 4 -58.62 -14.53 -22.73
CA ASP A 4 -57.17 -14.72 -22.53
C ASP A 4 -56.36 -14.09 -23.66
N ARG A 5 -56.91 -14.09 -24.89
CA ARG A 5 -56.29 -13.42 -26.05
C ARG A 5 -56.12 -11.93 -25.82
N HIS A 6 -57.18 -11.27 -25.33
CA HIS A 6 -57.15 -9.84 -25.03
C HIS A 6 -56.16 -9.52 -23.89
N LEU A 7 -56.09 -10.37 -22.86
CA LEU A 7 -55.16 -10.21 -21.75
C LEU A 7 -53.71 -10.51 -22.14
N LEU A 8 -53.48 -11.45 -23.06
CA LEU A 8 -52.16 -11.75 -23.62
C LEU A 8 -51.67 -10.57 -24.47
N GLN A 9 -52.54 -9.95 -25.26
CA GLN A 9 -52.21 -8.75 -26.04
C GLN A 9 -51.69 -7.58 -25.19
N ASN A 10 -52.19 -7.46 -23.97
CA ASN A 10 -51.81 -6.40 -23.03
C ASN A 10 -50.52 -6.70 -22.23
N GLN A 11 -49.86 -7.83 -22.47
CA GLN A 11 -48.61 -8.14 -21.80
C GLN A 11 -47.49 -7.21 -22.27
N GLN A 12 -46.64 -6.79 -21.34
CA GLN A 12 -45.57 -5.83 -21.59
C GLN A 12 -44.58 -6.26 -22.69
N VAL A 13 -44.43 -7.57 -22.94
CA VAL A 13 -43.52 -8.10 -23.96
C VAL A 13 -44.08 -8.01 -25.39
N PHE A 14 -45.40 -7.88 -25.55
CA PHE A 14 -46.06 -7.98 -26.87
C PHE A 14 -46.44 -6.63 -27.49
N GLN A 15 -45.94 -5.52 -26.96
CA GLN A 15 -46.29 -4.16 -27.43
C GLN A 15 -46.06 -3.95 -28.94
N ASP A 16 -45.03 -4.59 -29.50
CA ASP A 16 -44.66 -4.47 -30.92
C ASP A 16 -45.10 -5.68 -31.77
N PHE A 17 -46.02 -6.52 -31.28
CA PHE A 17 -46.47 -7.73 -31.98
C PHE A 17 -47.80 -7.50 -32.69
N SER A 18 -47.96 -8.04 -33.90
CA SER A 18 -49.23 -7.93 -34.61
C SER A 18 -50.30 -8.86 -33.99
N PRO A 19 -51.59 -8.58 -34.16
CA PRO A 19 -52.66 -9.48 -33.69
C PRO A 19 -52.56 -10.91 -34.24
N ALA A 20 -52.00 -11.09 -35.44
CA ALA A 20 -51.75 -12.38 -36.06
C ALA A 20 -50.57 -13.11 -35.41
N ASP A 21 -49.50 -12.39 -35.06
CA ASP A 21 -48.35 -12.94 -34.32
C ASP A 21 -48.81 -13.51 -32.96
N ILE A 22 -49.69 -12.80 -32.26
CA ILE A 22 -50.20 -13.20 -30.94
C ILE A 22 -51.14 -14.40 -31.04
N GLU A 23 -51.93 -14.50 -32.12
CA GLU A 23 -52.79 -15.65 -32.39
C GLU A 23 -51.98 -16.93 -32.63
N ILE A 24 -50.89 -16.82 -33.39
CA ILE A 24 -49.95 -17.93 -33.58
C ILE A 24 -49.30 -18.31 -32.24
N LEU A 25 -48.79 -17.33 -31.48
CA LEU A 25 -48.17 -17.58 -30.17
C LEU A 25 -49.11 -18.27 -29.19
N GLN A 26 -50.38 -17.87 -29.15
CA GLN A 26 -51.39 -18.48 -28.27
C GLN A 26 -51.53 -20.00 -28.52
N GLY A 27 -51.30 -20.47 -29.75
CA GLY A 27 -51.31 -21.91 -30.07
C GLY A 27 -50.21 -22.72 -29.38
N PHE A 28 -49.13 -22.07 -28.93
CA PHE A 28 -48.01 -22.70 -28.22
C PHE A 28 -48.10 -22.54 -26.69
N LEU A 29 -49.12 -21.84 -26.19
CA LEU A 29 -49.26 -21.54 -24.77
C LEU A 29 -50.32 -22.44 -24.10
N LYS A 30 -50.02 -22.91 -22.89
CA LYS A 30 -50.95 -23.72 -22.09
C LYS A 30 -51.47 -22.91 -20.89
N PRO A 31 -52.78 -22.84 -20.64
CA PRO A 31 -53.30 -22.19 -19.44
C PRO A 31 -52.93 -22.99 -18.19
N VAL A 32 -52.36 -22.31 -17.20
CA VAL A 32 -52.01 -22.90 -15.90
C VAL A 32 -52.47 -21.95 -14.79
N ASN A 33 -53.19 -22.49 -13.81
CA ASN A 33 -53.72 -21.74 -12.68
C ASN A 33 -53.02 -22.17 -11.40
N PHE A 34 -52.70 -21.18 -10.55
CA PHE A 34 -52.08 -21.42 -9.25
C PHE A 34 -52.95 -20.87 -8.14
N ALA A 35 -53.09 -21.62 -7.05
CA ALA A 35 -53.73 -21.12 -5.84
C ALA A 35 -52.83 -20.09 -5.14
N ALA A 36 -53.44 -19.21 -4.34
CA ALA A 36 -52.68 -18.29 -3.49
C ALA A 36 -51.73 -19.07 -2.55
N GLN A 37 -50.61 -18.43 -2.20
CA GLN A 37 -49.55 -18.93 -1.32
C GLN A 37 -48.71 -20.10 -1.87
N VAL A 38 -48.99 -20.61 -3.07
CA VAL A 38 -48.17 -21.64 -3.72
C VAL A 38 -46.88 -21.06 -4.28
N VAL A 39 -45.76 -21.77 -4.11
CA VAL A 39 -44.51 -21.45 -4.80
C VAL A 39 -44.61 -22.00 -6.22
N VAL A 40 -44.70 -21.08 -7.19
CA VAL A 40 -44.85 -21.36 -8.62
C VAL A 40 -43.53 -21.77 -9.25
N LEU A 41 -42.45 -21.07 -8.88
CA LEU A 41 -41.08 -21.39 -9.28
C LEU A 41 -40.21 -21.46 -8.04
N GLN A 42 -39.31 -22.44 -7.98
CA GLN A 42 -38.36 -22.60 -6.88
C GLN A 42 -36.93 -22.29 -7.36
N GLN A 43 -36.24 -21.40 -6.64
CA GLN A 43 -34.85 -21.05 -6.90
C GLN A 43 -33.96 -22.31 -6.96
N GLY A 44 -33.04 -22.36 -7.92
CA GLY A 44 -32.10 -23.46 -8.13
C GLY A 44 -32.64 -24.65 -8.93
N HIS A 45 -33.94 -24.71 -9.21
CA HIS A 45 -34.52 -25.79 -10.03
C HIS A 45 -34.15 -25.62 -11.51
N SER A 46 -34.08 -26.73 -12.25
CA SER A 46 -33.66 -26.75 -13.66
C SER A 46 -34.82 -26.79 -14.65
N GLU A 47 -36.07 -26.64 -14.18
CA GLU A 47 -37.24 -26.59 -15.07
C GLU A 47 -37.16 -25.40 -16.03
N ARG A 48 -37.50 -25.64 -17.30
CA ARG A 48 -37.42 -24.66 -18.38
C ARG A 48 -38.81 -24.35 -18.92
N ASN A 49 -39.51 -23.47 -18.20
CA ASN A 49 -40.77 -22.88 -18.63
C ASN A 49 -40.83 -21.41 -18.20
N MET A 50 -41.65 -20.61 -18.87
CA MET A 50 -41.96 -19.25 -18.43
C MET A 50 -43.47 -19.05 -18.40
N PHE A 51 -43.91 -18.08 -17.62
CA PHE A 51 -45.33 -17.78 -17.42
C PHE A 51 -45.62 -16.33 -17.76
N PHE A 52 -46.69 -16.11 -18.52
CA PHE A 52 -47.33 -14.80 -18.69
C PHE A 52 -48.45 -14.68 -17.65
N LEU A 53 -48.37 -13.67 -16.78
CA LEU A 53 -49.33 -13.43 -15.71
C LEU A 53 -50.52 -12.63 -16.27
N LEU A 54 -51.63 -13.31 -16.52
CA LEU A 54 -52.84 -12.69 -17.06
C LEU A 54 -53.63 -11.95 -15.98
N THR A 55 -53.86 -12.61 -14.84
CA THR A 55 -54.48 -12.02 -13.65
C THR A 55 -53.85 -12.54 -12.37
N GLY A 56 -53.87 -11.73 -11.31
CA GLY A 56 -53.31 -12.05 -9.99
C GLY A 56 -52.01 -11.28 -9.70
N GLN A 57 -51.44 -11.57 -8.53
CA GLN A 57 -50.22 -10.97 -8.01
C GLN A 57 -49.31 -12.05 -7.42
N ALA A 58 -48.02 -11.99 -7.75
CA ALA A 58 -47.01 -12.88 -7.22
C ALA A 58 -45.84 -12.09 -6.62
N GLU A 59 -45.06 -12.72 -5.77
CA GLU A 59 -43.86 -12.17 -5.16
C GLU A 59 -42.63 -12.90 -5.71
N LEU A 60 -41.61 -12.14 -6.11
CA LEU A 60 -40.31 -12.66 -6.53
C LEU A 60 -39.38 -12.67 -5.32
N CYS A 61 -38.79 -13.82 -4.98
CA CYS A 61 -37.91 -13.97 -3.82
C CYS A 61 -36.57 -14.61 -4.19
N ARG A 62 -35.48 -14.16 -3.58
CA ARG A 62 -34.15 -14.80 -3.73
C ARG A 62 -33.44 -14.88 -2.39
N HIS A 63 -32.96 -16.06 -2.02
CA HIS A 63 -32.34 -16.32 -0.71
C HIS A 63 -33.19 -15.84 0.48
N GLY A 64 -34.52 -15.93 0.37
CA GLY A 64 -35.46 -15.47 1.42
C GLY A 64 -35.75 -13.97 1.42
N LEU A 65 -35.12 -13.18 0.55
CA LEU A 65 -35.37 -11.75 0.40
C LEU A 65 -36.38 -11.49 -0.72
N SER A 66 -37.38 -10.65 -0.46
CA SER A 66 -38.34 -10.17 -1.46
C SER A 66 -37.66 -9.19 -2.42
N LEU A 67 -37.67 -9.49 -3.71
CA LEU A 67 -37.08 -8.69 -4.79
C LEU A 67 -38.10 -7.76 -5.47
N GLY A 68 -39.40 -7.98 -5.21
CA GLY A 68 -40.48 -7.17 -5.78
C GLY A 68 -41.75 -7.96 -6.05
N LEU A 69 -42.80 -7.22 -6.38
CA LEU A 69 -44.11 -7.75 -6.74
C LEU A 69 -44.25 -7.86 -8.26
N LEU A 70 -44.83 -8.97 -8.69
CA LEU A 70 -45.24 -9.22 -10.07
C LEU A 70 -46.76 -8.99 -10.19
N GLU A 71 -47.15 -8.16 -11.13
CA GLU A 71 -48.54 -7.78 -11.38
C GLU A 71 -49.07 -8.30 -12.71
N SER A 72 -50.39 -8.28 -12.86
CA SER A 72 -51.05 -8.67 -14.11
C SER A 72 -50.53 -7.87 -15.30
N GLY A 73 -50.24 -8.54 -16.42
CA GLY A 73 -49.58 -7.95 -17.59
C GLY A 73 -48.05 -8.11 -17.61
N GLN A 74 -47.48 -8.74 -16.58
CA GLN A 74 -46.06 -9.08 -16.51
C GLN A 74 -45.81 -10.58 -16.73
N TYR A 75 -44.55 -10.99 -16.81
CA TYR A 75 -44.15 -12.38 -17.00
C TYR A 75 -42.97 -12.72 -16.10
N PHE A 76 -42.70 -14.01 -15.93
CA PHE A 76 -41.57 -14.50 -15.13
C PHE A 76 -41.08 -15.88 -15.59
N GLY A 77 -39.81 -16.19 -15.29
CA GLY A 77 -39.19 -17.48 -15.60
C GLY A 77 -38.48 -17.54 -16.97
N GLU A 78 -38.47 -16.43 -17.70
CA GLU A 78 -37.87 -16.25 -19.02
C GLU A 78 -36.38 -16.62 -19.07
N LEU A 79 -35.61 -16.30 -18.02
CA LEU A 79 -34.17 -16.58 -17.99
C LEU A 79 -33.86 -18.08 -18.02
N ALA A 80 -34.69 -18.90 -17.39
CA ALA A 80 -34.50 -20.36 -17.41
C ALA A 80 -34.82 -20.95 -18.78
N LEU A 81 -35.86 -20.43 -19.44
CA LEU A 81 -36.25 -20.86 -20.79
C LEU A 81 -35.24 -20.41 -21.86
N ILE A 82 -34.79 -19.16 -21.83
CA ILE A 82 -33.93 -18.57 -22.89
C ILE A 82 -32.45 -18.87 -22.66
N ALA A 83 -31.94 -18.64 -21.45
CA ALA A 83 -30.50 -18.76 -21.17
C ALA A 83 -30.11 -20.17 -20.70
N GLY A 84 -31.09 -21.06 -20.49
CA GLY A 84 -30.86 -22.44 -20.10
C GLY A 84 -30.24 -22.63 -18.71
N ARG A 85 -30.31 -21.61 -17.85
CA ARG A 85 -29.75 -21.63 -16.49
C ARG A 85 -30.79 -22.13 -15.48
N PRO A 86 -30.35 -22.66 -14.30
CA PRO A 86 -31.26 -22.91 -13.19
C PRO A 86 -32.01 -21.64 -12.76
N ARG A 87 -33.18 -21.80 -12.13
CA ARG A 87 -34.02 -20.69 -11.65
C ARG A 87 -33.21 -19.74 -10.77
N SER A 88 -33.13 -18.48 -11.17
CA SER A 88 -32.40 -17.42 -10.47
C SER A 88 -33.10 -16.95 -9.19
N ALA A 89 -34.41 -17.14 -9.09
CA ALA A 89 -35.26 -16.73 -7.98
C ALA A 89 -36.49 -17.65 -7.86
N SER A 90 -37.10 -17.66 -6.68
CA SER A 90 -38.41 -18.26 -6.45
C SER A 90 -39.53 -17.27 -6.78
N VAL A 91 -40.68 -17.76 -7.21
CA VAL A 91 -41.90 -16.95 -7.41
C VAL A 91 -43.02 -17.57 -6.59
N LYS A 92 -43.62 -16.79 -5.70
CA LYS A 92 -44.72 -17.22 -4.83
C LYS A 92 -46.01 -16.48 -5.18
N ALA A 93 -47.10 -17.20 -5.40
CA ALA A 93 -48.41 -16.61 -5.61
C ALA A 93 -48.88 -15.90 -4.33
N LEU A 94 -49.25 -14.62 -4.41
CA LEU A 94 -49.89 -13.90 -3.28
C LEU A 94 -51.41 -14.01 -3.35
N THR A 95 -51.95 -13.92 -4.56
CA THR A 95 -53.36 -14.16 -4.90
C THR A 95 -53.45 -15.35 -5.88
N PRO A 96 -54.65 -15.89 -6.15
CA PRO A 96 -54.80 -16.89 -7.21
C PRO A 96 -54.30 -16.32 -8.55
N LEU A 97 -53.45 -17.08 -9.24
CA LEU A 97 -52.84 -16.65 -10.50
C LEU A 97 -53.52 -17.35 -11.67
N HIS A 98 -53.87 -16.57 -12.69
CA HIS A 98 -54.21 -17.06 -14.02
C HIS A 98 -53.03 -16.78 -14.95
N THR A 99 -52.42 -17.84 -15.50
CA THR A 99 -51.21 -17.71 -16.31
C THR A 99 -51.28 -18.50 -17.62
N LEU A 100 -50.49 -18.07 -18.60
CA LEU A 100 -50.17 -18.85 -19.79
C LEU A 100 -48.72 -19.31 -19.72
N CYS A 101 -48.50 -20.61 -19.81
CA CYS A 101 -47.20 -21.25 -19.72
C CYS A 101 -46.65 -21.53 -21.12
N LEU A 102 -45.38 -21.16 -21.33
CA LEU A 102 -44.55 -21.57 -22.46
C LEU A 102 -43.45 -22.48 -21.93
N ASP A 103 -43.51 -23.78 -22.26
CA ASP A 103 -42.49 -24.77 -21.91
C ASP A 103 -41.43 -24.90 -23.01
N LEU A 104 -40.27 -25.50 -22.69
CA LEU A 104 -39.18 -25.68 -23.65
C LEU A 104 -39.62 -26.40 -24.94
N PRO A 105 -40.36 -27.52 -24.91
CA PRO A 105 -40.80 -28.18 -26.13
C PRO A 105 -41.70 -27.29 -27.00
N ALA A 106 -42.61 -26.52 -26.41
CA ALA A 106 -43.45 -25.58 -27.16
C ALA A 106 -42.64 -24.42 -27.75
N PHE A 107 -41.60 -23.97 -27.04
CA PHE A 107 -40.69 -22.94 -27.53
C PHE A 107 -39.81 -23.44 -28.68
N GLU A 108 -39.29 -24.67 -28.61
CA GLU A 108 -38.54 -25.32 -29.69
C GLU A 108 -39.44 -25.51 -30.92
N ALA A 109 -40.69 -25.97 -30.73
CA ALA A 109 -41.66 -26.07 -31.83
C ALA A 109 -41.99 -24.71 -32.47
N LEU A 110 -42.07 -23.64 -31.68
CA LEU A 110 -42.26 -22.28 -32.20
C LEU A 110 -41.04 -21.83 -33.03
N GLN A 111 -39.82 -22.17 -32.60
CA GLN A 111 -38.59 -21.87 -33.34
C GLN A 111 -38.54 -22.60 -34.69
N GLU A 112 -38.97 -23.86 -34.73
CA GLU A 112 -39.01 -24.65 -35.96
C GLU A 112 -40.10 -24.19 -36.93
N GLN A 113 -41.33 -23.96 -36.44
CA GLN A 113 -42.48 -23.66 -37.29
C GLN A 113 -42.56 -22.18 -37.68
N TYR A 114 -42.13 -21.27 -36.79
CA TYR A 114 -42.25 -19.82 -36.97
C TYR A 114 -40.96 -19.08 -36.52
N PRO A 115 -39.81 -19.29 -37.18
CA PRO A 115 -38.50 -18.81 -36.71
C PRO A 115 -38.40 -17.29 -36.57
N ARG A 116 -39.04 -16.51 -37.47
CA ARG A 116 -39.06 -15.05 -37.37
C ARG A 116 -39.83 -14.55 -36.14
N LEU A 117 -40.90 -15.24 -35.78
CA LEU A 117 -41.72 -14.90 -34.61
C LEU A 117 -41.00 -15.29 -33.32
N ALA A 118 -40.36 -16.46 -33.28
CA ALA A 118 -39.53 -16.88 -32.16
C ALA A 118 -38.36 -15.91 -31.90
N LEU A 119 -37.67 -15.45 -32.95
CA LEU A 119 -36.62 -14.43 -32.84
C LEU A 119 -37.16 -13.12 -32.28
N ARG A 120 -38.32 -12.65 -32.76
CA ARG A 120 -38.95 -11.43 -32.21
C ARG A 120 -39.31 -11.58 -30.74
N LEU A 121 -39.85 -12.73 -30.33
CA LEU A 121 -40.12 -13.04 -28.91
C LEU A 121 -38.84 -13.00 -28.08
N GLN A 122 -37.77 -13.64 -28.53
CA GLN A 122 -36.47 -13.60 -27.85
C GLN A 122 -35.92 -12.17 -27.75
N SER A 123 -35.94 -11.41 -28.84
CA SER A 123 -35.48 -10.01 -28.84
C SER A 123 -36.30 -9.14 -27.89
N ALA A 124 -37.62 -9.31 -27.83
CA ALA A 124 -38.49 -8.56 -26.91
C ALA A 124 -38.20 -8.90 -25.43
N LEU A 125 -37.99 -10.18 -25.12
CA LEU A 125 -37.61 -10.63 -23.77
C LEU A 125 -36.22 -10.08 -23.37
N ILE A 126 -35.24 -10.15 -24.27
CA ILE A 126 -33.87 -9.62 -24.03
C ILE A 126 -33.89 -8.10 -23.85
N ALA A 127 -34.61 -7.37 -24.71
CA ALA A 127 -34.72 -5.91 -24.61
C ALA A 127 -35.34 -5.49 -23.27
N ARG A 128 -36.35 -6.21 -22.80
CA ARG A 128 -37.01 -5.92 -21.52
C ARG A 128 -36.14 -6.25 -20.31
N LEU A 129 -35.39 -7.36 -20.34
CA LEU A 129 -34.37 -7.65 -19.32
C LEU A 129 -33.32 -6.53 -19.23
N GLY A 130 -32.90 -5.99 -20.39
CA GLY A 130 -32.02 -4.82 -20.44
C GLY A 130 -32.64 -3.56 -19.80
N LEU A 131 -33.91 -3.27 -20.06
CA LEU A 131 -34.63 -2.14 -19.44
C LEU A 131 -34.79 -2.31 -17.92
N GLN A 132 -35.07 -3.53 -17.44
CA GLN A 132 -35.19 -3.83 -16.01
C GLN A 132 -33.84 -3.70 -15.29
N LEU A 133 -32.75 -4.17 -15.91
CA LEU A 133 -31.39 -3.96 -15.42
C LEU A 133 -31.09 -2.46 -15.31
N ASN A 134 -31.36 -1.68 -16.36
CA ASN A 134 -31.16 -0.24 -16.36
C ASN A 134 -31.95 0.46 -15.24
N HIS A 135 -33.24 0.15 -15.07
CA HIS A 135 -34.08 0.68 -13.99
C HIS A 135 -33.56 0.29 -12.59
N MET A 136 -33.07 -0.94 -12.41
CA MET A 136 -32.47 -1.36 -11.13
C MET A 136 -31.15 -0.64 -10.85
N THR A 137 -30.29 -0.45 -11.85
CA THR A 137 -29.07 0.37 -11.70
C THR A 137 -29.38 1.85 -11.52
N ASP A 138 -30.45 2.38 -12.11
CA ASP A 138 -30.90 3.77 -11.89
C ASP A 138 -31.44 3.97 -10.47
N ASN A 139 -32.11 2.96 -9.89
CA ASN A 139 -32.55 2.98 -8.50
C ASN A 139 -31.41 2.72 -7.50
N TYR A 140 -30.41 1.90 -7.84
CA TYR A 140 -29.14 1.86 -7.09
C TYR A 140 -28.38 3.20 -7.19
N GLY A 141 -28.49 3.85 -8.35
CA GLY A 141 -28.09 5.23 -8.58
C GLY A 141 -28.78 6.19 -7.60
N LYS A 142 -30.07 5.99 -7.29
CA LYS A 142 -30.80 6.77 -6.27
C LYS A 142 -30.30 6.55 -4.83
N LEU A 143 -29.91 5.32 -4.47
CA LEU A 143 -29.25 5.06 -3.17
C LEU A 143 -27.85 5.69 -3.08
N LEU A 144 -27.20 5.93 -4.23
CA LEU A 144 -25.93 6.67 -4.36
C LEU A 144 -26.13 8.17 -4.64
N GLN A 145 -27.37 8.68 -4.68
CA GLN A 145 -27.74 10.07 -4.99
C GLN A 145 -27.93 10.93 -3.73
N GLU A 146 -26.89 11.07 -2.92
CA GLU A 146 -26.69 12.35 -2.22
C GLU A 146 -26.20 13.43 -3.21
N ARG A 147 -26.88 13.62 -4.35
CA ARG A 147 -26.52 14.68 -5.31
C ARG A 147 -27.67 15.14 -6.20
N SER A 148 -27.82 16.46 -6.28
CA SER A 148 -28.89 17.17 -7.00
C SER A 148 -28.61 17.44 -8.49
N LEU A 149 -27.48 17.00 -9.04
CA LEU A 149 -27.06 17.28 -10.42
C LEU A 149 -27.00 15.99 -11.27
N PRO A 150 -27.61 15.96 -12.48
CA PRO A 150 -27.56 14.81 -13.37
C PRO A 150 -26.13 14.56 -13.87
N ARG A 151 -25.71 13.28 -13.93
CA ARG A 151 -24.42 12.89 -14.50
C ARG A 151 -24.49 12.92 -16.03
N GLN A 152 -23.42 13.36 -16.68
CA GLN A 152 -23.27 13.19 -18.13
C GLN A 152 -23.21 11.69 -18.45
N GLN A 153 -23.79 11.25 -19.57
CA GLN A 153 -23.72 9.85 -20.00
C GLN A 153 -22.32 9.46 -20.46
N LEU A 154 -21.62 10.41 -21.09
CA LEU A 154 -20.25 10.28 -21.54
C LEU A 154 -19.39 11.27 -20.78
N ILE A 155 -18.18 10.85 -20.42
CA ILE A 155 -17.14 11.68 -19.81
C ILE A 155 -15.89 11.65 -20.67
N GLN A 156 -15.11 12.71 -20.59
CA GLN A 156 -13.82 12.85 -21.25
C GLN A 156 -12.69 12.44 -20.29
N VAL A 157 -12.00 11.37 -20.64
CA VAL A 157 -10.82 10.87 -19.92
C VAL A 157 -9.57 11.28 -20.70
N THR A 158 -8.69 12.04 -20.06
CA THR A 158 -7.39 12.42 -20.61
C THR A 158 -6.34 11.42 -20.13
N LEU A 159 -5.85 10.60 -21.04
CA LEU A 159 -4.72 9.69 -20.84
C LEU A 159 -3.39 10.42 -21.15
N PRO A 160 -2.22 9.85 -20.82
CA PRO A 160 -0.94 10.50 -21.10
C PRO A 160 -0.69 10.75 -22.60
N THR A 161 -1.24 9.91 -23.47
CA THR A 161 -1.00 9.93 -24.92
C THR A 161 -2.18 10.44 -25.73
N GLU A 162 -3.39 10.44 -25.17
CA GLU A 162 -4.62 10.68 -25.93
C GLU A 162 -5.79 11.12 -25.02
N GLN A 163 -6.89 11.52 -25.64
CA GLN A 163 -8.16 11.76 -24.95
C GLN A 163 -9.20 10.77 -25.48
N ARG A 164 -9.96 10.17 -24.57
CA ARG A 164 -11.03 9.22 -24.90
C ARG A 164 -12.34 9.65 -24.27
N ARG A 165 -13.43 9.49 -25.01
CA ARG A 165 -14.78 9.60 -24.45
C ARG A 165 -15.28 8.22 -24.07
N VAL A 166 -15.69 8.07 -22.81
CA VAL A 166 -16.13 6.78 -22.26
C VAL A 166 -17.45 6.95 -21.52
N THR A 167 -18.18 5.86 -21.34
CA THR A 167 -19.42 5.85 -20.56
C THR A 167 -19.10 6.11 -19.09
N THR A 168 -19.88 6.98 -18.45
CA THR A 168 -19.79 7.22 -17.01
C THR A 168 -19.98 5.91 -16.24
N GLY A 169 -19.08 5.65 -15.30
CA GLY A 169 -19.06 4.44 -14.47
C GLY A 169 -18.13 3.34 -14.99
N VAL A 170 -17.53 3.47 -16.19
CA VAL A 170 -16.48 2.55 -16.65
C VAL A 170 -15.34 2.47 -15.64
N LEU A 171 -14.71 1.30 -15.48
CA LEU A 171 -13.62 1.13 -14.54
C LEU A 171 -12.30 1.68 -15.12
N ALA A 172 -11.43 2.18 -14.25
CA ALA A 172 -10.12 2.69 -14.65
C ALA A 172 -9.29 1.64 -15.42
N GLY A 173 -9.36 0.36 -15.02
CA GLY A 173 -8.68 -0.75 -15.67
C GLY A 173 -9.17 -1.05 -17.08
N ASP A 174 -10.44 -0.81 -17.38
CA ASP A 174 -11.02 -1.05 -18.71
C ASP A 174 -10.57 0.01 -19.74
N VAL A 175 -10.12 1.18 -19.25
CA VAL A 175 -9.65 2.29 -20.09
C VAL A 175 -8.14 2.23 -20.32
N LEU A 176 -7.40 1.72 -19.34
CA LEU A 176 -5.94 1.63 -19.35
C LEU A 176 -5.43 0.36 -20.07
N PRO A 177 -4.22 0.38 -20.63
CA PRO A 177 -3.62 -0.84 -21.17
C PRO A 177 -3.25 -1.83 -20.06
N ALA A 178 -3.14 -3.11 -20.39
CA ALA A 178 -2.71 -4.15 -19.45
C ALA A 178 -1.25 -3.99 -18.99
N SER A 179 -0.39 -3.42 -19.85
CA SER A 179 1.01 -3.11 -19.56
C SER A 179 1.39 -1.70 -20.01
N TYR A 180 2.39 -1.12 -19.36
CA TYR A 180 2.95 0.18 -19.70
C TYR A 180 4.46 0.17 -19.41
N GLN A 181 5.29 0.64 -20.34
CA GLN A 181 6.76 0.56 -20.22
C GLN A 181 7.28 -0.84 -19.85
N ASP A 182 6.76 -1.87 -20.55
CA ASP A 182 7.13 -3.29 -20.35
C ASP A 182 6.86 -3.88 -18.96
N ALA A 183 6.02 -3.21 -18.15
CA ALA A 183 5.59 -3.69 -16.84
C ALA A 183 4.06 -3.75 -16.72
N PRO A 184 3.51 -4.67 -15.91
CA PRO A 184 2.07 -4.79 -15.70
C PRO A 184 1.51 -3.54 -15.01
N VAL A 185 0.38 -3.05 -15.50
CA VAL A 185 -0.36 -1.97 -14.83
C VAL A 185 -1.11 -2.57 -13.64
N VAL A 186 -0.82 -2.08 -12.44
CA VAL A 186 -1.35 -2.61 -11.17
C VAL A 186 -2.25 -1.62 -10.45
N ALA A 187 -2.16 -0.33 -10.79
CA ALA A 187 -2.96 0.75 -10.22
C ALA A 187 -3.06 1.92 -11.22
N ALA A 188 -3.77 2.99 -10.83
CA ALA A 188 -3.87 4.20 -11.63
C ALA A 188 -3.78 5.48 -10.80
N LEU A 189 -3.43 6.58 -11.46
CA LEU A 189 -3.56 7.94 -10.94
C LEU A 189 -4.79 8.62 -11.56
N LEU A 190 -5.85 8.82 -10.78
CA LEU A 190 -7.05 9.55 -11.16
C LEU A 190 -6.95 10.98 -10.63
N ASN A 191 -6.80 11.97 -11.51
CA ASN A 191 -6.50 13.36 -11.16
C ASN A 191 -5.36 13.44 -10.13
N ARG A 192 -4.31 12.62 -10.35
CA ARG A 192 -3.13 12.48 -9.47
C ARG A 192 -3.42 11.90 -8.08
N LYS A 193 -4.57 11.26 -7.88
CA LYS A 193 -4.85 10.44 -6.70
C LYS A 193 -4.65 8.97 -7.06
N LEU A 194 -3.88 8.26 -6.26
CA LEU A 194 -3.69 6.82 -6.36
C LEU A 194 -5.02 6.07 -6.14
N VAL A 195 -5.42 5.24 -7.08
CA VAL A 195 -6.69 4.48 -7.07
C VAL A 195 -6.51 3.06 -7.62
N SER A 196 -7.43 2.16 -7.28
CA SER A 196 -7.48 0.79 -7.83
C SER A 196 -7.97 0.82 -9.28
N LEU A 197 -7.60 -0.17 -10.09
CA LEU A 197 -8.13 -0.32 -11.44
C LEU A 197 -9.65 -0.61 -11.45
N ASN A 198 -10.21 -1.09 -10.34
CA ASN A 198 -11.67 -1.24 -10.17
C ASN A 198 -12.39 0.08 -9.82
N THR A 199 -11.71 1.22 -9.88
CA THR A 199 -12.33 2.52 -9.55
C THR A 199 -13.19 3.00 -10.71
N PRO A 200 -14.50 3.22 -10.50
CA PRO A 200 -15.40 3.69 -11.54
C PRO A 200 -15.21 5.19 -11.81
N LEU A 201 -15.16 5.58 -13.08
CA LEU A 201 -14.90 6.94 -13.53
C LEU A 201 -16.20 7.74 -13.64
N MET A 202 -16.31 8.87 -12.90
CA MET A 202 -17.60 9.55 -12.68
C MET A 202 -17.75 10.93 -13.31
N SER A 203 -16.66 11.53 -13.78
CA SER A 203 -16.62 12.86 -14.38
C SER A 203 -15.41 12.98 -15.29
N ASP A 204 -15.34 14.06 -16.07
CA ASP A 204 -14.13 14.41 -16.81
C ASP A 204 -12.92 14.45 -15.88
N LEU A 205 -11.83 13.81 -16.31
CA LEU A 205 -10.66 13.58 -15.46
C LEU A 205 -9.40 13.26 -16.27
N GLN A 206 -8.26 13.34 -15.60
CA GLN A 206 -6.98 12.80 -16.05
C GLN A 206 -6.76 11.41 -15.44
N LEU A 207 -6.32 10.45 -16.24
CA LEU A 207 -6.03 9.09 -15.81
C LEU A 207 -4.65 8.68 -16.33
N ALA A 208 -3.77 8.16 -15.46
CA ALA A 208 -2.47 7.64 -15.85
C ALA A 208 -2.22 6.24 -15.28
N PRO A 209 -1.57 5.33 -16.02
CA PRO A 209 -1.21 4.00 -15.53
C PRO A 209 -0.10 4.07 -14.47
N LEU A 210 -0.12 3.14 -13.52
CA LEU A 210 1.00 2.88 -12.60
C LEU A 210 1.39 1.41 -12.66
N THR A 211 2.69 1.14 -12.74
CA THR A 211 3.23 -0.23 -12.87
C THR A 211 4.09 -0.62 -11.69
N THR A 212 4.57 -1.87 -11.67
CA THR A 212 5.53 -2.35 -10.68
C THR A 212 6.92 -1.71 -10.78
N LEU A 213 7.19 -0.91 -11.81
CA LEU A 213 8.41 -0.08 -11.91
C LEU A 213 8.26 1.23 -11.12
N ASP A 214 7.03 1.69 -10.93
CA ASP A 214 6.73 2.85 -10.11
C ASP A 214 6.72 2.45 -8.64
N TRP A 215 7.37 3.24 -7.78
CA TRP A 215 7.37 3.01 -6.33
C TRP A 215 5.96 2.80 -5.74
N GLU A 216 4.99 3.61 -6.17
CA GLU A 216 3.61 3.50 -5.69
C GLU A 216 2.92 2.22 -6.21
N GLY A 217 3.18 1.82 -7.46
CA GLY A 217 2.63 0.59 -8.03
C GLY A 217 3.26 -0.67 -7.42
N ASP A 218 4.58 -0.71 -7.27
CA ASP A 218 5.30 -1.78 -6.55
C ASP A 218 4.78 -1.96 -5.12
N ARG A 219 4.47 -0.85 -4.42
CA ARG A 219 3.83 -0.90 -3.11
C ARG A 219 2.41 -1.50 -3.16
N VAL A 220 1.57 -1.09 -4.10
CA VAL A 220 0.22 -1.67 -4.29
C VAL A 220 0.32 -3.17 -4.54
N TYR A 221 1.25 -3.59 -5.41
CA TYR A 221 1.49 -4.98 -5.72
C TYR A 221 1.89 -5.77 -4.46
N ARG A 222 2.95 -5.35 -3.75
CA ARG A 222 3.45 -6.05 -2.55
C ARG A 222 2.42 -6.15 -1.42
N HIS A 223 1.62 -5.11 -1.21
CA HIS A 223 0.53 -5.17 -0.23
C HIS A 223 -0.55 -6.19 -0.61
N SER A 224 -0.83 -6.32 -1.91
CA SER A 224 -1.80 -7.29 -2.43
C SER A 224 -1.27 -8.71 -2.29
N VAL A 225 0.01 -8.95 -2.60
CA VAL A 225 0.68 -10.25 -2.39
C VAL A 225 0.69 -10.63 -0.90
N SER A 226 1.02 -9.68 -0.03
CA SER A 226 1.05 -9.90 1.42
C SER A 226 -0.33 -10.26 1.96
N LEU A 227 -1.39 -9.55 1.56
CA LEU A 227 -2.76 -9.86 1.97
C LEU A 227 -3.22 -11.23 1.44
N LEU A 228 -2.87 -11.60 0.21
CA LEU A 228 -3.14 -12.92 -0.35
C LEU A 228 -2.47 -14.04 0.46
N MET A 229 -1.23 -13.83 0.89
CA MET A 229 -0.50 -14.77 1.75
C MET A 229 -1.15 -14.90 3.14
N LEU A 230 -1.60 -13.79 3.73
CA LEU A 230 -2.31 -13.82 5.02
C LEU A 230 -3.65 -14.56 4.91
N GLU A 231 -4.40 -14.37 3.83
CA GLU A 231 -5.62 -15.13 3.55
C GLU A 231 -5.31 -16.63 3.40
N ALA A 232 -4.28 -16.99 2.64
CA ALA A 232 -3.88 -18.39 2.46
C ALA A 232 -3.51 -19.06 3.79
N ALA A 233 -2.70 -18.39 4.62
CA ALA A 233 -2.36 -18.87 5.95
C ALA A 233 -3.59 -19.03 6.85
N TYR A 234 -4.51 -18.06 6.80
CA TYR A 234 -5.76 -18.10 7.56
C TYR A 234 -6.66 -19.27 7.14
N ARG A 235 -6.77 -19.58 5.84
CA ARG A 235 -7.55 -20.72 5.33
C ARG A 235 -6.97 -22.07 5.75
N LEU A 236 -5.65 -22.19 5.75
CA LEU A 236 -4.98 -23.41 6.13
C LEU A 236 -5.09 -23.66 7.63
N GLN A 237 -4.77 -22.64 8.43
CA GLN A 237 -4.78 -22.75 9.88
C GLN A 237 -5.05 -21.39 10.54
N PRO A 238 -6.31 -21.08 10.91
CA PRO A 238 -6.69 -19.79 11.50
C PRO A 238 -5.93 -19.37 12.76
N ASP A 239 -5.37 -20.35 13.49
CA ASP A 239 -4.54 -20.16 14.68
C ASP A 239 -3.16 -19.59 14.38
N ILE A 240 -2.68 -19.69 13.14
CA ILE A 240 -1.38 -19.14 12.75
C ILE A 240 -1.54 -17.66 12.51
N LYS A 241 -0.78 -16.88 13.27
CA LYS A 241 -0.76 -15.42 13.19
C LYS A 241 0.56 -15.01 12.58
N LEU A 242 0.48 -14.63 11.31
CA LEU A 242 1.58 -13.97 10.61
C LEU A 242 1.46 -12.46 10.81
N GLN A 243 2.57 -11.81 11.12
CA GLN A 243 2.63 -10.36 11.28
C GLN A 243 3.80 -9.79 10.50
N SER A 244 3.52 -8.78 9.68
CA SER A 244 4.52 -8.05 8.91
C SER A 244 5.57 -7.42 9.81
N MET A 245 6.85 -7.56 9.43
CA MET A 245 8.01 -7.01 10.10
C MET A 245 8.74 -6.01 9.18
N LEU A 246 10.01 -6.24 8.84
CA LEU A 246 10.75 -5.36 7.95
C LEU A 246 10.45 -5.71 6.49
N SER A 247 10.50 -4.69 5.63
CA SER A 247 10.55 -4.86 4.18
C SER A 247 11.83 -4.23 3.65
N VAL A 248 12.66 -5.01 2.95
CA VAL A 248 13.90 -4.55 2.31
C VAL A 248 13.81 -4.89 0.82
N GLY A 249 13.61 -3.88 -0.02
CA GLY A 249 13.42 -4.09 -1.46
C GLY A 249 12.17 -4.92 -1.77
N HIS A 250 12.37 -6.11 -2.34
CA HIS A 250 11.32 -7.08 -2.69
C HIS A 250 11.24 -8.27 -1.71
N LEU A 251 11.85 -8.13 -0.54
CA LEU A 251 11.81 -9.11 0.54
C LEU A 251 11.01 -8.54 1.72
N HIS A 252 10.06 -9.33 2.22
CA HIS A 252 9.18 -8.98 3.32
C HIS A 252 9.23 -10.05 4.40
N TRP A 253 9.64 -9.67 5.60
CA TRP A 253 9.68 -10.56 6.75
C TRP A 253 8.33 -10.60 7.43
N PHE A 254 7.92 -11.80 7.81
CA PHE A 254 6.77 -12.03 8.66
C PHE A 254 7.21 -12.83 9.87
N SER A 255 6.86 -12.35 11.06
CA SER A 255 6.94 -13.17 12.27
C SER A 255 5.74 -14.09 12.32
N SER A 256 5.93 -15.26 12.92
CA SER A 256 4.84 -16.19 13.22
C SER A 256 4.78 -16.50 14.71
N ASN A 257 3.59 -16.71 15.23
CA ASN A 257 3.37 -17.22 16.59
C ASN A 257 3.75 -18.71 16.75
N ARG A 258 3.99 -19.44 15.65
CA ARG A 258 4.39 -20.86 15.63
C ARG A 258 5.38 -21.12 14.48
N PRO A 259 6.22 -22.17 14.55
CA PRO A 259 7.04 -22.58 13.41
C PRO A 259 6.18 -22.83 12.16
N VAL A 260 6.61 -22.29 11.01
CA VAL A 260 5.87 -22.39 9.73
C VAL A 260 6.59 -23.21 8.67
N SER A 261 7.76 -23.77 8.99
CA SER A 261 8.58 -24.55 8.05
C SER A 261 7.81 -25.72 7.43
N ASP A 262 7.07 -26.46 8.25
CA ASP A 262 6.31 -27.63 7.81
C ASP A 262 5.08 -27.27 6.96
N LEU A 263 4.63 -26.02 7.05
CA LEU A 263 3.44 -25.53 6.35
C LEU A 263 3.76 -24.81 5.05
N LEU A 264 5.03 -24.56 4.76
CA LEU A 264 5.45 -23.83 3.57
C LEU A 264 4.95 -24.48 2.26
N PRO A 265 4.99 -25.82 2.09
CA PRO A 265 4.46 -26.46 0.89
C PRO A 265 2.95 -26.24 0.72
N ASP A 266 2.18 -26.40 1.79
CA ASP A 266 0.73 -26.23 1.78
C ASP A 266 0.34 -24.77 1.58
N LEU A 267 1.06 -23.84 2.21
CA LEU A 267 0.91 -22.40 2.02
C LEU A 267 1.16 -21.98 0.58
N MET A 268 2.22 -22.49 -0.03
CA MET A 268 2.53 -22.25 -1.44
C MET A 268 1.45 -22.82 -2.37
N ALA A 269 0.94 -24.01 -2.07
CA ALA A 269 -0.14 -24.62 -2.83
C ALA A 269 -1.44 -23.79 -2.74
N GLU A 270 -1.81 -23.32 -1.56
CA GLU A 270 -3.02 -22.50 -1.36
C GLU A 270 -2.87 -21.12 -2.04
N ILE A 271 -1.73 -20.45 -1.92
CA ILE A 271 -1.48 -19.17 -2.63
C ILE A 271 -1.62 -19.38 -4.15
N THR A 272 -1.03 -20.44 -4.69
CA THR A 272 -1.12 -20.77 -6.12
C THR A 272 -2.57 -21.04 -6.54
N ALA A 273 -3.34 -21.76 -5.71
CA ALA A 273 -4.75 -22.02 -5.96
C ALA A 273 -5.59 -20.73 -5.93
N LEU A 274 -5.32 -19.82 -4.99
CA LEU A 274 -6.01 -18.52 -4.91
C LEU A 274 -5.68 -17.64 -6.12
N CYS A 275 -4.42 -17.60 -6.57
CA CYS A 275 -4.03 -16.93 -7.83
C CYS A 275 -4.80 -17.49 -9.04
N ALA A 276 -4.86 -18.82 -9.18
CA ALA A 276 -5.56 -19.47 -10.29
C ALA A 276 -7.07 -19.18 -10.30
N ARG A 277 -7.69 -19.02 -9.11
CA ARG A 277 -9.11 -18.68 -8.96
C ARG A 277 -9.44 -17.20 -9.23
N ARG A 278 -8.44 -16.32 -9.35
CA ARG A 278 -8.64 -14.86 -9.50
C ARG A 278 -9.57 -14.27 -8.44
N VAL A 279 -9.27 -14.53 -7.18
CA VAL A 279 -10.03 -14.02 -6.03
C VAL A 279 -9.94 -12.50 -6.00
N ILE A 280 -11.09 -11.84 -5.84
CA ILE A 280 -11.24 -10.38 -5.91
C ILE A 280 -10.76 -9.75 -4.60
N PHE A 281 -9.95 -8.69 -4.72
CA PHE A 281 -9.65 -7.81 -3.59
C PHE A 281 -10.79 -6.80 -3.40
N ARG A 282 -11.31 -6.73 -2.18
CA ARG A 282 -12.45 -5.88 -1.82
C ARG A 282 -12.01 -4.75 -0.90
N HIS A 283 -12.68 -3.62 -1.04
CA HIS A 283 -12.65 -2.52 -0.07
C HIS A 283 -14.06 -2.32 0.47
N GLU A 284 -14.22 -2.39 1.77
CA GLU A 284 -15.52 -2.36 2.45
C GLU A 284 -15.53 -1.26 3.51
N GLN A 285 -16.67 -0.60 3.71
CA GLN A 285 -16.89 0.31 4.84
C GLN A 285 -17.72 -0.43 5.88
N TRP A 286 -17.17 -0.63 7.06
CA TRP A 286 -17.85 -1.31 8.16
C TRP A 286 -18.13 -0.33 9.29
N ALA A 287 -19.18 -0.57 10.06
CA ALA A 287 -19.34 0.10 11.35
C ALA A 287 -18.17 -0.27 12.27
N ILE A 288 -17.70 0.67 13.09
CA ILE A 288 -16.57 0.40 14.01
C ILE A 288 -16.86 -0.80 14.91
N GLU A 289 -18.07 -0.93 15.42
CA GLU A 289 -18.47 -2.00 16.33
C GLU A 289 -18.46 -3.37 15.66
N GLU A 290 -18.75 -3.44 14.35
CA GLU A 290 -18.66 -4.67 13.55
C GLU A 290 -17.21 -5.05 13.30
N ALA A 291 -16.38 -4.08 12.91
CA ALA A 291 -14.96 -4.28 12.70
C ALA A 291 -14.27 -4.75 14.00
N MET A 292 -14.56 -4.10 15.14
CA MET A 292 -14.01 -4.47 16.44
C MET A 292 -14.37 -5.91 16.82
N ARG A 293 -15.64 -6.32 16.68
CA ARG A 293 -16.06 -7.72 16.94
C ARG A 293 -15.27 -8.72 16.09
N TYR A 294 -15.07 -8.40 14.81
CA TYR A 294 -14.30 -9.26 13.92
C TYR A 294 -12.82 -9.36 14.34
N PHE A 295 -12.15 -8.25 14.64
CA PHE A 295 -10.75 -8.27 15.06
C PHE A 295 -10.54 -8.93 16.43
N GLU A 296 -11.51 -8.80 17.34
CA GLU A 296 -11.53 -9.49 18.64
C GLU A 296 -11.64 -11.00 18.47
N GLN A 297 -12.61 -11.49 17.69
CA GLN A 297 -12.77 -12.92 17.38
C GLN A 297 -11.53 -13.52 16.73
N ASN A 298 -10.80 -12.72 15.94
CA ASN A 298 -9.59 -13.14 15.25
C ASN A 298 -8.30 -12.90 16.05
N GLN A 299 -8.39 -12.47 17.32
CA GLN A 299 -7.27 -12.20 18.23
C GLN A 299 -6.24 -11.22 17.65
N ARG A 300 -6.72 -10.07 17.16
CA ARG A 300 -5.90 -8.99 16.58
C ARG A 300 -5.96 -7.70 17.42
N PRO A 301 -5.36 -7.70 18.62
CA PRO A 301 -5.40 -6.55 19.53
C PRO A 301 -4.75 -5.29 18.94
N GLU A 302 -3.78 -5.45 18.03
CA GLU A 302 -3.08 -4.34 17.40
C GLU A 302 -4.02 -3.40 16.63
N VAL A 303 -5.07 -3.95 16.02
CA VAL A 303 -6.10 -3.20 15.30
C VAL A 303 -7.17 -2.69 16.26
N LEU A 304 -7.55 -3.48 17.28
CA LEU A 304 -8.53 -3.07 18.28
C LEU A 304 -8.11 -1.80 19.01
N ASP A 305 -6.85 -1.72 19.46
CA ASP A 305 -6.32 -0.55 20.16
C ASP A 305 -6.36 0.72 19.29
N LEU A 306 -6.15 0.55 17.98
CA LEU A 306 -6.21 1.64 17.00
C LEU A 306 -7.65 2.09 16.74
N LEU A 307 -8.59 1.14 16.61
CA LEU A 307 -10.01 1.44 16.42
C LEU A 307 -10.64 2.05 17.68
N ALA A 308 -10.23 1.63 18.88
CA ALA A 308 -10.74 2.18 20.14
C ALA A 308 -10.48 3.70 20.28
N GLY A 309 -9.41 4.21 19.66
CA GLY A 309 -9.07 5.63 19.64
C GLY A 309 -9.70 6.43 18.50
N THR A 310 -10.45 5.81 17.59
CA THR A 310 -11.08 6.51 16.46
C THR A 310 -12.40 7.16 16.87
N HIS A 311 -12.71 8.31 16.26
CA HIS A 311 -14.00 8.99 16.44
C HIS A 311 -14.92 8.87 15.21
N ASN A 312 -14.49 8.13 14.18
CA ASN A 312 -15.31 7.87 13.01
C ASN A 312 -16.34 6.78 13.34
N SER A 313 -17.54 6.86 12.77
CA SER A 313 -18.56 5.80 12.89
C SER A 313 -18.27 4.58 12.02
N THR A 314 -17.39 4.73 11.03
CA THR A 314 -17.00 3.66 10.12
C THR A 314 -15.49 3.55 9.94
N VAL A 315 -15.03 2.36 9.57
CA VAL A 315 -13.66 2.09 9.14
C VAL A 315 -13.66 1.42 7.77
N SER A 316 -12.67 1.79 6.95
CA SER A 316 -12.42 1.15 5.68
C SER A 316 -11.55 -0.10 5.89
N LEU A 317 -12.04 -1.25 5.47
CA LEU A 317 -11.32 -2.53 5.51
C LEU A 317 -11.02 -3.03 4.10
N ALA A 318 -9.99 -3.86 3.98
CA ALA A 318 -9.64 -4.56 2.76
C ALA A 318 -9.54 -6.07 2.99
N SER A 319 -9.92 -6.88 2.01
CA SER A 319 -9.84 -8.34 2.07
C SER A 319 -9.65 -8.96 0.69
N CYS A 320 -9.20 -10.21 0.63
CA CYS A 320 -9.20 -11.03 -0.59
C CYS A 320 -9.85 -12.40 -0.33
N GLY A 321 -10.88 -12.40 0.53
CA GLY A 321 -11.45 -13.60 1.11
C GLY A 321 -12.06 -13.27 2.46
N ASP A 322 -11.80 -14.09 3.47
CA ASP A 322 -12.38 -13.95 4.81
C ASP A 322 -11.42 -13.30 5.82
N TYR A 323 -10.20 -12.98 5.39
CA TYR A 323 -9.19 -12.25 6.14
C TYR A 323 -9.24 -10.75 5.80
N TYR A 324 -9.66 -9.94 6.77
CA TYR A 324 -9.78 -8.50 6.65
C TYR A 324 -8.64 -7.77 7.35
N VAL A 325 -8.16 -6.69 6.74
CA VAL A 325 -7.10 -5.80 7.24
C VAL A 325 -7.55 -4.34 7.08
N LEU A 326 -6.81 -3.39 7.65
CA LEU A 326 -7.13 -1.97 7.48
C LEU A 326 -6.88 -1.53 6.02
N SER A 327 -7.83 -0.83 5.42
CA SER A 327 -7.68 -0.30 4.07
C SER A 327 -6.92 1.02 4.07
N THR A 328 -5.68 0.98 3.63
CA THR A 328 -4.72 2.12 3.66
C THR A 328 -4.32 2.64 2.28
N GLY A 329 -4.90 2.10 1.21
CA GLY A 329 -4.54 2.36 -0.17
C GLY A 329 -5.16 1.31 -1.09
N PRO A 330 -5.08 1.48 -2.41
CA PRO A 330 -5.65 0.50 -3.32
C PRO A 330 -4.84 -0.79 -3.34
N LEU A 331 -5.52 -1.86 -3.76
CA LEU A 331 -4.98 -3.17 -4.07
C LEU A 331 -5.20 -3.46 -5.57
N VAL A 332 -4.52 -4.47 -6.09
CA VAL A 332 -4.79 -4.99 -7.44
C VAL A 332 -6.24 -5.52 -7.50
N PRO A 333 -6.89 -5.55 -8.68
CA PRO A 333 -8.30 -5.97 -8.80
C PRO A 333 -8.60 -7.37 -8.26
N ASP A 334 -7.74 -8.32 -8.60
CA ASP A 334 -7.88 -9.73 -8.25
C ASP A 334 -6.50 -10.42 -8.22
N SER A 335 -6.46 -11.60 -7.60
CA SER A 335 -5.22 -12.38 -7.45
C SER A 335 -4.62 -12.88 -8.77
N GLY A 336 -5.31 -12.74 -9.91
CA GLY A 336 -4.77 -13.02 -11.23
C GLY A 336 -3.67 -12.05 -11.67
N TYR A 337 -3.56 -10.88 -11.03
CA TYR A 337 -2.43 -9.97 -11.21
C TYR A 337 -1.17 -10.45 -10.50
N ILE A 338 -1.28 -11.39 -9.56
CA ILE A 338 -0.19 -11.82 -8.69
C ILE A 338 0.47 -13.06 -9.27
N GLN A 339 1.78 -12.97 -9.48
CA GLN A 339 2.62 -14.14 -9.70
C GLN A 339 2.90 -14.82 -8.35
N PRO A 340 2.79 -16.16 -8.25
CA PRO A 340 3.11 -16.88 -7.02
C PRO A 340 4.51 -16.49 -6.52
N PRO A 341 4.62 -15.96 -5.29
CA PRO A 341 5.89 -15.48 -4.76
C PRO A 341 6.78 -16.64 -4.31
N VAL A 342 8.05 -16.36 -4.02
CA VAL A 342 8.93 -17.33 -3.36
C VAL A 342 8.86 -17.11 -1.84
N LEU A 343 8.70 -18.19 -1.07
CA LEU A 343 8.70 -18.16 0.39
C LEU A 343 9.93 -18.87 0.94
N HIS A 344 10.57 -18.25 1.93
CA HIS A 344 11.70 -18.83 2.66
C HIS A 344 11.33 -18.99 4.13
N ALA A 345 11.37 -20.21 4.66
CA ALA A 345 11.07 -20.47 6.07
C ALA A 345 12.19 -19.96 7.00
N ARG A 346 11.80 -19.56 8.20
CA ARG A 346 12.70 -19.17 9.29
C ARG A 346 12.21 -19.69 10.64
N PRO A 347 13.08 -19.81 11.65
CA PRO A 347 12.67 -20.21 13.00
C PRO A 347 11.60 -19.31 13.61
N ASP A 348 11.64 -18.02 13.30
CA ASP A 348 10.77 -16.96 13.82
C ASP A 348 9.61 -16.58 12.87
N GLY A 349 9.47 -17.24 11.72
CA GLY A 349 8.44 -16.97 10.73
C GLY A 349 8.86 -17.28 9.30
N LEU A 350 8.71 -16.32 8.38
CA LEU A 350 9.05 -16.51 6.97
C LEU A 350 9.50 -15.22 6.29
N VAL A 351 10.10 -15.35 5.11
CA VAL A 351 10.41 -14.24 4.21
C VAL A 351 9.67 -14.45 2.89
N LEU A 352 8.87 -13.46 2.51
CA LEU A 352 8.17 -13.36 1.24
C LEU A 352 9.04 -12.60 0.23
N GLN A 353 9.37 -13.24 -0.88
CA GLN A 353 10.10 -12.66 -2.00
C GLN A 353 9.17 -12.44 -3.20
N THR A 354 8.94 -11.17 -3.56
CA THR A 354 7.97 -10.78 -4.59
C THR A 354 8.59 -10.57 -5.98
N SER A 355 9.92 -10.65 -6.11
CA SER A 355 10.65 -10.48 -7.36
C SER A 355 11.92 -11.32 -7.40
N ALA A 356 12.23 -11.90 -8.56
CA ALA A 356 13.49 -12.60 -8.80
C ALA A 356 14.71 -11.67 -8.77
N ALA A 357 14.51 -10.35 -8.96
CA ALA A 357 15.56 -9.34 -8.86
C ALA A 357 15.92 -8.97 -7.41
N ALA A 358 15.26 -9.57 -6.41
CA ALA A 358 15.59 -9.36 -5.00
C ALA A 358 17.00 -9.89 -4.69
N PRO A 359 17.76 -9.23 -3.78
CA PRO A 359 19.02 -9.78 -3.30
C PRO A 359 18.79 -11.12 -2.57
N PRO A 360 19.80 -12.00 -2.47
CA PRO A 360 19.71 -13.22 -1.66
C PRO A 360 19.38 -12.91 -0.19
N VAL A 361 18.53 -13.74 0.43
CA VAL A 361 18.06 -13.53 1.82
C VAL A 361 19.23 -13.54 2.81
N GLU A 362 20.26 -14.34 2.53
CA GLU A 362 21.48 -14.49 3.33
C GLU A 362 22.29 -13.18 3.41
N GLN A 363 22.22 -12.32 2.40
CA GLN A 363 22.92 -11.04 2.38
C GLN A 363 22.31 -10.00 3.33
N LEU A 364 21.23 -10.36 4.04
CA LEU A 364 20.48 -9.48 4.92
C LEU A 364 20.44 -9.98 6.38
N GLU A 365 21.32 -10.90 6.76
CA GLU A 365 21.43 -11.38 8.15
C GLU A 365 21.66 -10.23 9.16
N ALA A 366 22.46 -9.24 8.80
CA ALA A 366 22.70 -8.05 9.62
C ALA A 366 21.39 -7.28 9.92
N TYR A 367 20.48 -7.21 8.95
CA TYR A 367 19.15 -6.63 9.15
C TYR A 367 18.31 -7.48 10.11
N ALA A 368 18.36 -8.81 9.97
CA ALA A 368 17.61 -9.72 10.84
C ALA A 368 18.03 -9.61 12.31
N GLN A 369 19.33 -9.41 12.60
CA GLN A 369 19.81 -9.24 13.97
C GLN A 369 19.26 -7.95 14.62
N VAL A 370 19.32 -6.83 13.91
CA VAL A 370 18.75 -5.55 14.37
C VAL A 370 17.25 -5.67 14.59
N MET A 371 16.54 -6.34 13.68
CA MET A 371 15.11 -6.57 13.83
C MET A 371 14.78 -7.37 15.09
N ALA A 372 15.51 -8.46 15.36
CA ALA A 372 15.28 -9.29 16.53
C ALA A 372 15.49 -8.50 17.83
N GLU A 373 16.50 -7.63 17.88
CA GLU A 373 16.72 -6.72 19.01
C GLU A 373 15.56 -5.73 19.20
N HIS A 374 15.14 -5.07 18.12
CA HIS A 374 14.07 -4.09 18.16
C HIS A 374 12.72 -4.71 18.56
N VAL A 375 12.39 -5.90 18.04
CA VAL A 375 11.14 -6.61 18.36
C VAL A 375 11.08 -6.97 19.85
N ARG A 376 12.18 -7.50 20.40
CA ARG A 376 12.27 -7.78 21.85
C ARG A 376 12.02 -6.52 22.67
N TRP A 377 12.52 -5.39 22.21
CA TRP A 377 12.38 -4.12 22.92
C TRP A 377 10.97 -3.51 22.79
N GLN A 378 10.35 -3.54 21.61
CA GLN A 378 8.94 -3.20 21.42
C GLN A 378 8.04 -4.05 22.33
N HIS A 379 8.34 -5.35 22.43
CA HIS A 379 7.63 -6.26 23.32
C HIS A 379 7.83 -5.90 24.80
N SER A 380 9.04 -5.57 25.24
CA SER A 380 9.28 -5.17 26.63
C SER A 380 8.62 -3.85 27.02
N LEU A 381 8.35 -2.98 26.03
CA LEU A 381 7.61 -1.74 26.22
C LEU A 381 6.09 -1.92 26.16
N GLY A 382 5.61 -3.05 25.63
CA GLY A 382 4.20 -3.23 25.29
C GLY A 382 3.73 -2.33 24.14
N ILE A 383 4.64 -1.83 23.29
CA ILE A 383 4.32 -0.93 22.17
C ILE A 383 4.78 -1.57 20.86
N GLN A 384 3.89 -2.36 20.26
CA GLN A 384 4.15 -3.10 19.01
C GLN A 384 3.34 -2.56 17.82
N SER A 385 2.33 -1.73 18.09
CA SER A 385 1.42 -1.16 17.09
C SER A 385 1.19 0.33 17.33
N VAL A 386 0.66 1.01 16.32
CA VAL A 386 0.22 2.40 16.41
C VAL A 386 -0.95 2.54 17.39
N GLY A 387 -1.83 1.53 17.47
CA GLY A 387 -2.90 1.47 18.48
C GLY A 387 -2.33 1.49 19.90
N ALA A 388 -1.42 0.57 20.21
CA ALA A 388 -0.79 0.50 21.53
C ALA A 388 -0.02 1.78 21.89
N PHE A 389 0.67 2.37 20.90
CA PHE A 389 1.31 3.68 21.06
C PHE A 389 0.31 4.79 21.40
N ASN A 390 -0.79 4.89 20.66
CA ASN A 390 -1.82 5.90 20.90
C ASN A 390 -2.46 5.75 22.28
N GLN A 391 -2.76 4.52 22.72
CA GLN A 391 -3.26 4.26 24.07
C GLN A 391 -2.24 4.72 25.12
N ALA A 392 -0.94 4.44 24.93
CA ALA A 392 0.10 4.94 25.84
C ALA A 392 0.18 6.47 25.91
N CYS A 393 -0.10 7.17 24.82
CA CYS A 393 -0.23 8.63 24.83
C CYS A 393 -1.44 9.09 25.66
N LEU A 394 -2.59 8.44 25.51
CA LEU A 394 -3.83 8.79 26.22
C LEU A 394 -3.76 8.45 27.73
N ASP A 395 -3.09 7.36 28.09
CA ASP A 395 -2.87 6.92 29.47
C ASP A 395 -1.81 7.75 30.22
N SER A 396 -1.30 8.83 29.63
CA SER A 396 -0.22 9.66 30.20
C SER A 396 1.09 8.88 30.47
N ARG A 397 1.35 7.80 29.73
CA ARG A 397 2.59 6.99 29.81
C ARG A 397 3.69 7.48 28.85
N ILE A 398 3.43 8.54 28.08
CA ILE A 398 4.32 8.99 27.02
C ILE A 398 5.70 9.43 27.52
N ASP A 399 5.80 10.12 28.66
CA ASP A 399 7.10 10.58 29.18
C ASP A 399 8.01 9.41 29.57
N GLN A 400 7.44 8.36 30.14
CA GLN A 400 8.18 7.13 30.40
C GLN A 400 8.61 6.47 29.09
N LEU A 401 7.72 6.41 28.09
CA LEU A 401 8.02 5.81 26.80
C LEU A 401 9.17 6.52 26.08
N ILE A 402 9.16 7.86 26.06
CA ILE A 402 10.23 8.69 25.49
C ILE A 402 11.54 8.43 26.22
N ARG A 403 11.55 8.43 27.56
CA ARG A 403 12.76 8.17 28.35
C ARG A 403 13.36 6.80 28.07
N VAL A 404 12.52 5.76 27.97
CA VAL A 404 13.01 4.41 27.68
C VAL A 404 13.52 4.31 26.23
N ALA A 405 12.83 4.93 25.27
CA ALA A 405 13.27 4.99 23.88
C ALA A 405 14.64 5.65 23.71
N GLU A 406 14.82 6.80 24.34
CA GLU A 406 16.11 7.50 24.31
C GLU A 406 17.20 6.76 25.09
N GLY A 407 16.84 6.15 26.22
CA GLY A 407 17.75 5.29 26.98
C GLY A 407 18.21 4.06 26.20
N PHE A 408 17.36 3.50 25.33
CA PHE A 408 17.74 2.40 24.44
C PHE A 408 18.77 2.85 23.39
N HIS A 409 18.55 3.99 22.73
CA HIS A 409 19.55 4.58 21.83
C HIS A 409 20.86 4.85 22.56
N GLU A 410 20.81 5.40 23.77
CA GLU A 410 22.00 5.69 24.57
C GLU A 410 22.78 4.43 24.94
N LYS A 411 22.07 3.38 25.39
CA LYS A 411 22.67 2.08 25.69
C LYS A 411 23.36 1.49 24.45
N ARG A 412 22.72 1.60 23.29
CA ARG A 412 23.26 1.07 22.03
C ARG A 412 24.50 1.83 21.57
N LEU A 413 24.49 3.16 21.70
CA LEU A 413 25.66 4.00 21.44
C LEU A 413 26.84 3.65 22.36
N GLY A 414 26.58 3.45 23.66
CA GLY A 414 27.59 2.97 24.60
C GLY A 414 28.19 1.63 24.19
N GLN A 415 27.36 0.65 23.82
CA GLN A 415 27.84 -0.65 23.32
C GLN A 415 28.72 -0.53 22.07
N ILE A 416 28.39 0.38 21.16
CA ILE A 416 29.20 0.65 19.96
C ILE A 416 30.54 1.26 20.36
N ALA A 417 30.55 2.25 21.25
CA ALA A 417 31.77 2.87 21.76
C ALA A 417 32.66 1.87 22.52
N ASP A 418 32.06 0.97 23.31
CA ASP A 418 32.75 -0.11 24.02
C ASP A 418 33.40 -1.10 23.04
N ALA A 419 32.66 -1.51 22.00
CA ALA A 419 33.20 -2.39 20.95
C ALA A 419 34.38 -1.76 20.20
N ILE A 420 34.31 -0.46 19.91
CA ILE A 420 35.41 0.29 19.31
C ILE A 420 36.62 0.32 20.25
N THR A 421 36.40 0.62 21.53
CA THR A 421 37.46 0.76 22.53
C THR A 421 38.13 -0.59 22.87
N ALA A 422 37.37 -1.68 22.79
CA ALA A 422 37.87 -3.04 22.99
C ALA A 422 38.96 -3.46 21.99
N SER A 423 39.10 -2.76 20.86
CA SER A 423 40.20 -2.95 19.91
C SER A 423 41.58 -2.51 20.42
N GLN A 424 41.68 -1.96 21.63
CA GLN A 424 42.93 -1.55 22.28
C GLN A 424 43.81 -0.62 21.42
N GLY A 425 43.16 0.28 20.66
CA GLY A 425 43.84 1.27 19.81
C GLY A 425 44.21 0.76 18.41
N GLN A 426 43.83 -0.47 18.04
CA GLN A 426 43.98 -1.00 16.69
C GLN A 426 43.13 -0.22 15.67
N LEU A 427 41.88 0.10 16.03
CA LEU A 427 41.00 0.91 15.20
C LEU A 427 41.44 2.37 15.20
N ARG A 428 41.54 2.96 14.00
CA ARG A 428 41.95 4.37 13.80
C ARG A 428 40.91 5.21 13.06
N VAL A 429 40.10 4.59 12.22
CA VAL A 429 39.07 5.27 11.42
C VAL A 429 37.74 4.55 11.55
N ILE A 430 36.70 5.31 11.90
CA ILE A 430 35.32 4.86 11.96
C ILE A 430 34.57 5.51 10.80
N CYS A 431 34.12 4.73 9.83
CA CYS A 431 33.31 5.23 8.74
C CYS A 431 31.82 5.13 9.09
N ILE A 432 31.10 6.24 8.99
CA ILE A 432 29.69 6.34 9.34
C ILE A 432 28.91 6.72 8.10
N ALA A 433 28.07 5.81 7.60
CA ALA A 433 27.21 6.09 6.47
C ALA A 433 25.73 5.90 6.81
N GLY A 434 24.90 6.62 6.09
CA GLY A 434 23.46 6.55 6.24
C GLY A 434 22.79 7.41 5.19
N PRO A 435 21.62 6.99 4.70
CA PRO A 435 20.93 7.72 3.65
C PRO A 435 20.34 9.03 4.17
N SER A 436 19.72 9.84 3.30
CA SER A 436 19.22 11.16 3.69
C SER A 436 18.20 11.10 4.84
N SER A 437 18.34 11.96 5.86
CA SER A 437 17.44 12.01 7.03
C SER A 437 17.48 10.75 7.92
N SER A 438 18.65 10.08 7.97
CA SER A 438 18.90 8.97 8.89
C SER A 438 19.28 9.41 10.31
N GLY A 439 19.66 10.67 10.54
CA GLY A 439 20.06 11.17 11.86
C GLY A 439 21.57 11.12 12.11
N LYS A 440 22.38 11.14 11.05
CA LYS A 440 23.86 11.02 11.13
C LYS A 440 24.48 12.07 12.03
N SER A 441 24.10 13.34 11.86
CA SER A 441 24.77 14.46 12.53
C SER A 441 24.60 14.35 14.04
N THR A 442 23.38 14.08 14.51
CA THR A 442 23.15 13.87 15.95
C THR A 442 23.74 12.53 16.43
N PHE A 443 23.69 11.46 15.62
CA PHE A 443 24.35 10.20 15.97
C PHE A 443 25.85 10.36 16.21
N ILE A 444 26.54 11.10 15.34
CA ILE A 444 27.98 11.37 15.46
C ILE A 444 28.28 12.14 16.75
N GLN A 445 27.49 13.16 17.06
CA GLN A 445 27.66 13.94 18.31
C GLN A 445 27.50 13.04 19.55
N ARG A 446 26.49 12.16 19.56
CA ARG A 446 26.25 11.25 20.69
C ARG A 446 27.32 10.17 20.78
N LEU A 447 27.72 9.57 19.66
CA LEU A 447 28.80 8.58 19.62
C LEU A 447 30.12 9.19 20.08
N SER A 448 30.44 10.41 19.62
CA SER A 448 31.61 11.16 20.08
C SER A 448 31.61 11.33 21.60
N THR A 449 30.44 11.64 22.18
CA THR A 449 30.30 11.75 23.64
C THR A 449 30.64 10.42 24.33
N GLN A 450 30.13 9.30 23.84
CA GLN A 450 30.43 7.97 24.38
C GLN A 450 31.90 7.57 24.20
N LEU A 451 32.52 7.90 23.08
CA LEU A 451 33.95 7.68 22.84
C LEU A 451 34.81 8.51 23.81
N MET A 452 34.43 9.77 24.09
CA MET A 452 35.11 10.60 25.09
C MET A 452 34.95 10.04 26.51
N VAL A 453 33.79 9.49 26.86
CA VAL A 453 33.59 8.78 28.14
C VAL A 453 34.56 7.59 28.25
N ASN A 454 34.83 6.92 27.14
CA ASN A 454 35.81 5.82 27.06
C ASN A 454 37.27 6.29 26.93
N GLY A 455 37.53 7.60 27.01
CA GLY A 455 38.88 8.18 27.00
C GLY A 455 39.50 8.37 25.60
N LEU A 456 38.71 8.27 24.53
CA LEU A 456 39.15 8.55 23.16
C LEU A 456 38.83 10.00 22.76
N GLU A 457 39.65 10.57 21.87
CA GLU A 457 39.43 11.92 21.31
C GLU A 457 38.88 11.80 19.87
N PRO A 458 37.54 11.85 19.67
CA PRO A 458 36.96 11.75 18.33
C PRO A 458 37.20 13.02 17.52
N LEU A 459 37.74 12.87 16.31
CA LEU A 459 37.88 13.94 15.32
C LEU A 459 36.98 13.63 14.14
N THR A 460 36.09 14.55 13.75
CA THR A 460 35.15 14.32 12.65
C THR A 460 35.67 14.92 11.35
N LEU A 461 35.59 14.14 10.27
CA LEU A 461 35.85 14.58 8.91
C LEU A 461 34.62 14.28 8.04
N SER A 462 34.01 15.33 7.49
CA SER A 462 32.83 15.20 6.63
C SER A 462 33.25 14.96 5.18
N LEU A 463 32.73 13.90 4.57
CA LEU A 463 32.92 13.65 3.13
C LEU A 463 32.23 14.72 2.28
N ASP A 464 31.18 15.36 2.81
CA ASP A 464 30.47 16.45 2.13
C ASP A 464 31.37 17.71 1.94
N ASP A 465 32.47 17.84 2.69
CA ASP A 465 33.45 18.90 2.51
C ASP A 465 34.45 18.63 1.36
N TYR A 466 34.43 17.42 0.80
CA TYR A 466 35.36 16.96 -0.23
C TYR A 466 34.73 16.83 -1.62
N TYR A 467 33.55 17.43 -1.89
CA TYR A 467 33.03 17.50 -3.26
C TYR A 467 34.00 18.26 -4.18
N ARG A 468 34.04 17.83 -5.45
CA ARG A 468 34.64 18.58 -6.56
C ARG A 468 33.84 19.85 -6.83
N ASN A 469 34.42 20.77 -7.61
CA ASN A 469 33.66 21.95 -8.03
C ASN A 469 32.39 21.53 -8.81
N ARG A 470 31.34 22.33 -8.74
CA ARG A 470 30.04 22.03 -9.38
C ARG A 470 30.17 21.80 -10.89
N ASP A 471 31.07 22.50 -11.55
CA ASP A 471 31.42 22.37 -12.98
C ASP A 471 32.21 21.09 -13.32
N GLU A 472 32.83 20.46 -12.32
CA GLU A 472 33.58 19.21 -12.44
C GLU A 472 32.78 17.98 -12.00
N THR A 473 31.59 18.19 -11.41
CA THR A 473 30.73 17.10 -10.93
C THR A 473 30.23 16.27 -12.11
N PRO A 474 30.35 14.93 -12.06
CA PRO A 474 29.86 14.06 -13.12
C PRO A 474 28.38 14.27 -13.42
N ARG A 475 27.97 13.95 -14.66
CA ARG A 475 26.57 13.99 -15.07
C ARG A 475 26.00 12.58 -15.17
N ASP A 476 24.73 12.43 -14.81
CA ASP A 476 23.98 11.19 -14.96
C ASP A 476 23.54 10.96 -16.42
N ALA A 477 22.76 9.88 -16.63
CA ALA A 477 22.25 9.50 -17.94
C ALA A 477 21.26 10.52 -18.54
N ASP A 478 20.62 11.34 -17.70
CA ASP A 478 19.69 12.40 -18.11
C ASP A 478 20.42 13.73 -18.35
N GLY A 479 21.74 13.77 -18.12
CA GLY A 479 22.58 14.94 -18.28
C GLY A 479 22.57 15.88 -17.08
N GLU A 480 21.92 15.51 -15.98
CA GLU A 480 21.90 16.28 -14.73
C GLU A 480 23.13 15.97 -13.87
N LEU A 481 23.51 16.88 -12.96
CA LEU A 481 24.68 16.67 -12.08
C LEU A 481 24.40 15.55 -11.07
N ASP A 482 25.22 14.49 -11.08
CA ASP A 482 25.15 13.37 -10.15
C ASP A 482 26.04 13.64 -8.92
N PHE A 483 25.49 14.34 -7.93
CA PHE A 483 26.18 14.59 -6.66
C PHE A 483 26.25 13.35 -5.75
N GLU A 484 25.52 12.27 -6.07
CA GLU A 484 25.48 11.08 -5.22
C GLU A 484 26.53 10.03 -5.65
N CYS A 485 27.18 10.22 -6.81
CA CYS A 485 28.25 9.33 -7.26
C CYS A 485 29.55 9.53 -6.48
N LEU A 486 30.35 8.47 -6.34
CA LEU A 486 31.61 8.53 -5.60
C LEU A 486 32.60 9.51 -6.26
N GLU A 487 32.56 9.58 -7.58
CA GLU A 487 33.41 10.43 -8.41
C GLU A 487 33.13 11.93 -8.22
N ALA A 488 31.98 12.29 -7.65
CA ALA A 488 31.68 13.67 -7.24
C ALA A 488 32.61 14.14 -6.11
N LEU A 489 33.23 13.21 -5.37
CA LEU A 489 34.26 13.52 -4.37
C LEU A 489 35.64 13.71 -5.02
N ASN A 490 36.39 14.65 -4.48
CA ASN A 490 37.83 14.80 -4.71
C ASN A 490 38.61 13.77 -3.88
N LEU A 491 38.52 12.51 -4.31
CA LEU A 491 39.23 11.39 -3.67
C LEU A 491 40.75 11.62 -3.53
N PRO A 492 41.46 12.18 -4.53
CA PRO A 492 42.88 12.48 -4.38
C PRO A 492 43.20 13.38 -3.18
N LEU A 493 42.42 14.45 -2.98
CA LEU A 493 42.58 15.35 -1.84
C LEU A 493 42.22 14.67 -0.51
N LEU A 494 41.12 13.92 -0.50
CA LEU A 494 40.71 13.13 0.67
C LEU A 494 41.80 12.15 1.08
N HIS A 495 42.35 11.37 0.14
CA HIS A 495 43.40 10.39 0.39
C HIS A 495 44.70 11.05 0.87
N GLN A 496 45.06 12.20 0.31
CA GLN A 496 46.19 12.99 0.80
C GLN A 496 46.00 13.38 2.27
N HIS A 497 44.83 13.93 2.62
CA HIS A 497 44.53 14.35 3.99
C HIS A 497 44.48 13.16 4.95
N LEU A 498 43.86 12.04 4.54
CA LEU A 498 43.82 10.82 5.34
C LEU A 498 45.21 10.25 5.62
N ARG A 499 46.09 10.19 4.61
CA ARG A 499 47.48 9.73 4.80
C ARG A 499 48.25 10.60 5.80
N ALA A 500 48.17 11.92 5.65
CA ALA A 500 48.82 12.86 6.55
C ALA A 500 48.26 12.76 7.99
N LEU A 501 46.94 12.70 8.15
CA LEU A 501 46.31 12.51 9.46
C LEU A 501 46.72 11.18 10.11
N LEU A 502 46.75 10.08 9.35
CA LEU A 502 47.16 8.78 9.87
C LEU A 502 48.66 8.69 10.20
N ALA A 503 49.49 9.54 9.59
CA ALA A 503 50.88 9.73 9.96
C ALA A 503 51.06 10.61 11.22
N GLY A 504 50.01 11.28 11.69
CA GLY A 504 50.02 12.17 12.85
C GLY A 504 50.31 13.63 12.52
N ASP A 505 50.31 14.00 11.24
CA ASP A 505 50.53 15.38 10.78
C ASP A 505 49.29 16.25 11.02
N ALA A 506 49.52 17.56 11.20
CA ALA A 506 48.45 18.55 11.21
C ALA A 506 48.02 18.88 9.77
N VAL A 507 46.72 18.82 9.50
CA VAL A 507 46.13 19.00 8.17
C VAL A 507 45.06 20.08 8.22
N ALA A 508 45.19 21.13 7.41
CA ALA A 508 44.09 22.04 7.11
C ALA A 508 43.09 21.32 6.20
N THR A 509 41.89 21.02 6.70
CA THR A 509 40.93 20.21 5.94
C THR A 509 40.23 21.02 4.86
N ALA A 510 39.56 20.32 3.94
CA ALA A 510 38.73 20.96 2.93
C ALA A 510 37.43 21.52 3.53
N ARG A 511 36.80 22.43 2.80
CA ARG A 511 35.44 22.90 3.01
C ARG A 511 34.75 23.05 1.66
N PHE A 512 33.52 22.55 1.54
CA PHE A 512 32.72 22.77 0.33
C PHE A 512 31.66 23.86 0.56
N ASP A 513 31.68 24.89 -0.28
CA ASP A 513 30.63 25.91 -0.29
C ASP A 513 29.48 25.45 -1.19
N PHE A 514 28.39 24.98 -0.58
CA PHE A 514 27.20 24.51 -1.30
C PHE A 514 26.46 25.62 -2.07
N ILE A 515 26.61 26.89 -1.69
CA ILE A 515 25.98 28.03 -2.38
C ILE A 515 26.76 28.29 -3.66
N GLN A 516 28.07 28.51 -3.53
CA GLN A 516 28.96 28.79 -4.66
C GLN A 516 29.25 27.56 -5.53
N GLY A 517 29.10 26.36 -4.97
CA GLY A 517 29.47 25.10 -5.62
C GLY A 517 30.97 24.96 -5.81
N ARG A 518 31.78 25.43 -4.86
CA ARG A 518 33.24 25.48 -4.95
C ARG A 518 33.91 24.76 -3.78
N SER A 519 34.94 23.98 -4.11
CA SER A 519 35.80 23.31 -3.15
C SER A 519 36.90 24.25 -2.69
N GLN A 520 37.13 24.33 -1.37
CA GLN A 520 38.23 25.07 -0.76
C GLN A 520 39.14 24.07 -0.04
N PRO A 521 40.25 23.63 -0.65
CA PRO A 521 41.08 22.54 -0.12
C PRO A 521 41.61 22.76 1.30
N GLU A 522 41.81 24.01 1.71
CA GLU A 522 42.26 24.42 3.05
C GLU A 522 41.24 25.34 3.75
N GLY A 523 39.97 25.29 3.32
CA GLY A 523 38.90 26.15 3.87
C GLY A 523 38.29 25.65 5.19
N GLY A 524 38.68 24.46 5.63
CA GLY A 524 38.21 23.83 6.86
C GLY A 524 39.10 24.12 8.08
N GLY A 525 38.86 23.40 9.16
CA GLY A 525 39.67 23.49 10.38
C GLY A 525 40.99 22.72 10.25
N VAL A 526 41.92 22.98 11.16
CA VAL A 526 43.14 22.18 11.28
C VAL A 526 42.85 20.97 12.19
N LEU A 527 43.03 19.77 11.65
CA LEU A 527 42.92 18.51 12.40
C LEU A 527 44.28 17.84 12.53
N GLN A 528 44.51 17.16 13.66
CA GLN A 528 45.71 16.35 13.88
C GLN A 528 45.34 15.11 14.70
N LEU A 529 45.58 13.92 14.16
CA LEU A 529 45.24 12.67 14.82
C LEU A 529 46.34 12.27 15.82
N LYS A 530 46.11 12.51 17.12
CA LYS A 530 47.05 12.14 18.19
C LYS A 530 46.94 10.63 18.48
N PRO A 531 47.83 10.06 19.33
CA PRO A 531 47.74 8.64 19.70
C PRO A 531 46.38 8.22 20.29
N GLN A 532 45.75 9.09 21.10
CA GLN A 532 44.44 8.85 21.71
C GLN A 532 43.26 9.27 20.81
N SER A 533 43.53 9.84 19.64
CA SER A 533 42.48 10.32 18.74
C SER A 533 41.98 9.20 17.83
N ILE A 534 40.68 9.27 17.50
CA ILE A 534 40.03 8.39 16.53
C ILE A 534 39.31 9.23 15.48
N LEU A 535 39.47 8.89 14.20
CA LEU A 535 38.87 9.65 13.10
C LEU A 535 37.47 9.12 12.80
N LEU A 536 36.46 9.98 12.86
CA LEU A 536 35.10 9.71 12.41
C LEU A 536 34.92 10.27 10.99
N LEU A 537 34.87 9.39 10.00
CA LEU A 537 34.67 9.74 8.60
C LEU A 537 33.18 9.57 8.25
N GLU A 538 32.47 10.67 8.00
CA GLU A 538 31.02 10.62 7.79
C GLU A 538 30.59 11.03 6.39
N GLY A 539 29.63 10.30 5.82
CA GLY A 539 28.98 10.66 4.55
C GLY A 539 28.34 9.45 3.87
N ILE A 540 27.64 9.67 2.76
CA ILE A 540 26.85 8.62 2.10
C ILE A 540 27.71 7.44 1.59
N HIS A 541 28.98 7.69 1.27
CA HIS A 541 29.91 6.67 0.77
C HIS A 541 30.75 5.98 1.83
N GLY A 542 30.53 6.23 3.13
CA GLY A 542 31.36 5.68 4.20
C GLY A 542 31.48 4.15 4.22
N LEU A 543 30.55 3.43 3.60
CA LEU A 543 30.62 1.96 3.47
C LEU A 543 31.23 1.47 2.16
N ASN A 544 31.42 2.35 1.17
CA ASN A 544 31.92 1.96 -0.13
C ASN A 544 33.42 1.60 -0.01
N PRO A 545 33.84 0.35 -0.30
CA PRO A 545 35.24 -0.05 -0.23
C PRO A 545 36.16 0.83 -1.10
N ALA A 546 35.65 1.33 -2.23
CA ALA A 546 36.40 2.19 -3.13
C ALA A 546 36.67 3.60 -2.57
N LEU A 547 35.95 4.04 -1.53
CA LEU A 547 36.17 5.34 -0.89
C LEU A 547 37.61 5.47 -0.37
N LEU A 548 38.09 4.41 0.28
CA LEU A 548 39.38 4.42 0.95
C LEU A 548 40.48 3.77 0.14
N ASP A 549 40.20 3.10 -0.99
CA ASP A 549 41.19 2.53 -1.93
C ASP A 549 42.51 2.04 -1.29
N ALA A 550 42.39 1.13 -0.30
CA ALA A 550 43.48 0.58 0.51
C ALA A 550 44.38 1.60 1.26
N GLN A 551 44.01 2.88 1.34
CA GLN A 551 44.69 3.90 2.15
C GLN A 551 44.70 3.55 3.64
N VAL A 552 43.74 2.75 4.10
CA VAL A 552 43.63 2.29 5.48
C VAL A 552 43.46 0.77 5.49
N PRO A 553 44.31 0.02 6.21
CA PRO A 553 44.14 -1.42 6.38
C PRO A 553 42.80 -1.75 7.04
N GLU A 554 42.18 -2.84 6.60
CA GLU A 554 40.85 -3.25 7.04
C GLU A 554 40.79 -3.47 8.56
N GLU A 555 41.85 -3.97 9.18
CA GLU A 555 41.88 -4.19 10.63
C GLU A 555 41.91 -2.89 11.45
N ARG A 556 42.14 -1.74 10.81
CA ARG A 556 42.10 -0.41 11.43
C ARG A 556 40.78 0.33 11.18
N LEU A 557 39.84 -0.29 10.46
CA LEU A 557 38.56 0.27 10.06
C LEU A 557 37.41 -0.26 10.89
N PHE A 558 36.46 0.63 11.21
CA PHE A 558 35.18 0.25 11.76
C PHE A 558 34.04 0.92 10.99
N ARG A 559 33.11 0.14 10.44
CA ARG A 559 32.03 0.66 9.60
C ARG A 559 30.68 0.60 10.31
N ILE A 560 30.01 1.75 10.39
CA ILE A 560 28.69 1.90 10.99
C ILE A 560 27.71 2.36 9.92
N PHE A 561 26.60 1.65 9.82
CA PHE A 561 25.45 2.07 9.04
C PHE A 561 24.33 2.56 9.94
N ILE A 562 23.74 3.71 9.61
CA ILE A 562 22.60 4.29 10.36
C ILE A 562 21.43 4.58 9.43
N GLN A 563 20.25 4.08 9.80
CA GLN A 563 18.96 4.48 9.23
C GLN A 563 17.81 4.09 10.17
N PRO A 564 16.63 4.73 10.07
CA PRO A 564 15.45 4.16 10.70
C PRO A 564 15.07 2.85 9.99
N MET A 565 14.79 1.81 10.75
CA MET A 565 14.50 0.47 10.23
C MET A 565 13.16 -0.05 10.70
N VAL A 566 13.00 -0.32 11.99
CA VAL A 566 11.82 -1.01 12.49
C VAL A 566 10.83 0.02 13.01
N SER A 567 9.60 -0.07 12.51
CA SER A 567 8.53 0.88 12.79
C SER A 567 7.28 0.16 13.29
N LEU A 568 6.36 0.87 13.94
CA LEU A 568 5.15 0.28 14.50
C LEU A 568 4.22 -0.31 13.42
N ALA A 569 3.54 -1.39 13.78
CA ALA A 569 2.50 -1.99 12.96
C ALA A 569 1.21 -1.16 12.96
N LEU A 570 0.56 -1.09 11.81
CA LEU A 570 -0.82 -0.62 11.67
C LEU A 570 -1.79 -1.80 11.88
N ASP A 571 -1.46 -2.93 11.28
CA ASP A 571 -2.14 -4.22 11.41
C ASP A 571 -1.16 -5.37 11.08
N SER A 572 -1.67 -6.58 10.87
CA SER A 572 -0.87 -7.76 10.50
C SER A 572 -0.21 -7.66 9.11
N ASN A 573 -0.75 -6.86 8.20
CA ASN A 573 -0.26 -6.74 6.83
C ASN A 573 0.76 -5.61 6.66
N MET A 574 0.61 -4.53 7.44
CA MET A 574 1.40 -3.32 7.23
C MET A 574 2.00 -2.68 8.48
N ARG A 575 3.23 -2.20 8.30
CA ARG A 575 3.94 -1.30 9.21
C ARG A 575 4.22 0.05 8.52
N ILE A 576 4.58 1.05 9.30
CA ILE A 576 5.02 2.35 8.76
C ILE A 576 6.23 2.14 7.86
N ASN A 577 6.21 2.65 6.64
CA ASN A 577 7.35 2.50 5.75
C ASN A 577 8.54 3.37 6.23
N PRO A 578 9.76 2.81 6.42
CA PRO A 578 10.92 3.62 6.82
C PRO A 578 11.26 4.73 5.84
N SER A 579 10.96 4.56 4.55
CA SER A 579 11.12 5.61 3.54
C SER A 579 10.14 6.76 3.73
N ASP A 580 8.89 6.46 4.15
CA ASP A 580 7.90 7.50 4.46
C ASP A 580 8.32 8.28 5.71
N LEU A 581 8.83 7.58 6.73
CA LEU A 581 9.37 8.21 7.92
C LEU A 581 10.53 9.16 7.59
N ARG A 582 11.49 8.71 6.77
CA ARG A 582 12.61 9.54 6.32
C ARG A 582 12.18 10.72 5.46
N LEU A 583 11.16 10.54 4.61
CA LEU A 583 10.59 11.63 3.84
C LEU A 583 9.91 12.66 4.75
N LEU A 584 9.19 12.23 5.78
CA LEU A 584 8.60 13.14 6.78
C LEU A 584 9.68 13.90 7.57
N ARG A 585 10.73 13.21 8.05
CA ARG A 585 11.91 13.85 8.66
C ARG A 585 12.50 14.90 7.72
N ARG A 586 12.65 14.56 6.43
CA ARG A 586 13.19 15.46 5.40
C ARG A 586 12.31 16.69 5.17
N ILE A 587 11.00 16.50 5.04
CA ILE A 587 10.04 17.61 4.80
C ILE A 587 10.11 18.62 5.95
N VAL A 588 10.11 18.15 7.20
CA VAL A 588 10.17 19.05 8.37
C VAL A 588 11.53 19.75 8.44
N ARG A 589 12.63 19.00 8.32
CA ARG A 589 13.99 19.55 8.35
C ARG A 589 14.25 20.56 7.23
N ASP A 590 13.96 20.20 5.99
CA ASP A 590 14.20 21.07 4.82
C ASP A 590 13.36 22.35 4.93
N ARG A 591 12.15 22.27 5.49
CA ARG A 591 11.35 23.46 5.77
C ARG A 591 12.02 24.35 6.82
N HIS A 592 12.41 23.79 7.96
CA HIS A 592 12.97 24.56 9.08
C HIS A 592 14.35 25.15 8.78
N GLN A 593 15.21 24.42 8.07
CA GLN A 593 16.61 24.79 7.87
C GLN A 593 16.87 25.48 6.53
N ARG A 594 16.01 25.26 5.52
CA ARG A 594 16.25 25.70 4.13
C ARG A 594 15.07 26.40 3.49
N ALA A 595 13.96 26.60 4.22
CA ALA A 595 12.70 27.16 3.72
C ALA A 595 12.09 26.43 2.50
N THR A 596 12.51 25.20 2.23
CA THR A 596 12.05 24.40 1.07
C THR A 596 10.58 23.98 1.23
N ALA A 597 9.81 24.00 0.14
CA ALA A 597 8.43 23.53 0.18
C ALA A 597 8.33 22.00 0.24
N ALA A 598 7.29 21.48 0.93
CA ALA A 598 7.07 20.03 1.00
C ALA A 598 6.92 19.40 -0.39
N ALA A 599 6.29 20.13 -1.32
CA ALA A 599 6.15 19.76 -2.71
C ALA A 599 7.51 19.48 -3.39
N ASP A 600 8.52 20.34 -3.14
CA ASP A 600 9.86 20.20 -3.72
C ASP A 600 10.62 19.02 -3.10
N SER A 601 10.54 18.86 -1.77
CA SER A 601 11.14 17.71 -1.09
C SER A 601 10.56 16.38 -1.57
N ILE A 602 9.24 16.33 -1.82
CA ILE A 602 8.57 15.14 -2.37
C ILE A 602 9.03 14.86 -3.81
N LEU A 603 9.13 15.88 -4.67
CA LEU A 603 9.56 15.68 -6.06
C LEU A 603 11.00 15.16 -6.15
N ARG A 604 11.91 15.71 -5.33
CA ARG A 604 13.32 15.27 -5.28
C ARG A 604 13.49 13.88 -4.67
N TRP A 605 12.49 13.36 -3.96
CA TRP A 605 12.60 12.10 -3.24
C TRP A 605 12.91 10.91 -4.16
N LYS A 606 12.39 10.91 -5.40
CA LYS A 606 12.67 9.83 -6.38
C LYS A 606 14.17 9.73 -6.68
N SER A 607 14.81 10.84 -7.03
CA SER A 607 16.24 10.90 -7.33
C SER A 607 17.09 10.52 -6.10
N VAL A 608 16.73 11.04 -4.92
CA VAL A 608 17.39 10.65 -3.66
C VAL A 608 17.33 9.13 -3.43
N ARG A 609 16.17 8.51 -3.63
CA ARG A 609 15.99 7.05 -3.48
C ARG A 609 16.79 6.25 -4.51
N GLN A 610 16.89 6.75 -5.75
CA GLN A 610 17.70 6.12 -6.80
C GLN A 610 19.20 6.18 -6.45
N GLY A 611 19.70 7.33 -5.99
CA GLY A 611 21.07 7.49 -5.51
C GLY A 611 21.39 6.51 -4.37
N GLU A 612 20.49 6.40 -3.38
CA GLU A 612 20.65 5.45 -2.27
C GLU A 612 20.74 3.98 -2.70
N GLN A 613 19.92 3.58 -3.68
CA GLN A 613 19.92 2.23 -4.23
C GLN A 613 21.23 1.89 -4.95
N LYS A 614 21.86 2.89 -5.57
CA LYS A 614 23.10 2.70 -6.32
C LYS A 614 24.35 2.80 -5.44
N TYR A 615 24.36 3.75 -4.50
CA TYR A 615 25.59 4.19 -3.85
C TYR A 615 25.67 3.92 -2.34
N ILE A 616 24.57 3.49 -1.70
CA ILE A 616 24.53 3.23 -0.24
C ILE A 616 24.14 1.79 0.06
N PHE A 617 22.93 1.37 -0.34
CA PHE A 617 22.39 0.06 0.06
C PHE A 617 23.22 -1.15 -0.40
N PRO A 618 23.87 -1.16 -1.58
CA PRO A 618 24.74 -2.27 -1.99
C PRO A 618 25.93 -2.52 -1.06
N PHE A 619 26.33 -1.51 -0.28
CA PHE A 619 27.49 -1.56 0.60
C PHE A 619 27.12 -1.79 2.07
N VAL A 620 25.84 -1.96 2.42
CA VAL A 620 25.43 -2.17 3.82
C VAL A 620 26.02 -3.45 4.41
N LYS A 621 26.28 -4.47 3.58
CA LYS A 621 26.96 -5.70 3.98
C LYS A 621 28.38 -5.48 4.54
N GLU A 622 29.00 -4.35 4.23
CA GLU A 622 30.34 -3.98 4.73
C GLU A 622 30.27 -3.36 6.14
N ALA A 623 29.08 -3.08 6.67
CA ALA A 623 28.92 -2.51 8.00
C ALA A 623 29.16 -3.55 9.10
N HIS A 624 30.01 -3.21 10.06
CA HIS A 624 30.21 -4.02 11.28
C HIS A 624 29.04 -3.86 12.25
N VAL A 625 28.42 -2.68 12.27
CA VAL A 625 27.23 -2.40 13.07
C VAL A 625 26.20 -1.62 12.26
N ILE A 626 24.94 -2.01 12.42
CA ILE A 626 23.78 -1.25 11.97
C ILE A 626 23.08 -0.63 13.20
N PHE A 627 22.83 0.67 13.14
CA PHE A 627 22.10 1.43 14.15
C PHE A 627 20.72 1.84 13.62
N ASP A 628 19.66 1.33 14.28
CA ASP A 628 18.28 1.74 14.00
C ASP A 628 17.97 3.08 14.66
N SER A 629 17.88 4.13 13.85
CA SER A 629 17.59 5.48 14.34
C SER A 629 16.10 5.79 14.50
N ALA A 630 15.20 4.81 14.29
CA ALA A 630 13.78 5.01 14.52
C ALA A 630 13.48 5.19 16.02
N LEU A 631 12.60 6.14 16.33
CA LEU A 631 12.04 6.38 17.65
C LEU A 631 10.54 6.17 17.58
N ILE A 632 10.00 5.29 18.40
CA ILE A 632 8.58 4.88 18.34
C ILE A 632 7.57 6.03 18.47
N TYR A 633 7.96 7.15 19.09
CA TYR A 633 7.11 8.32 19.31
C TYR A 633 7.25 9.41 18.23
N GLU A 634 8.20 9.28 17.30
CA GLU A 634 8.61 10.41 16.47
C GLU A 634 7.54 10.88 15.50
N LEU A 635 6.67 9.99 14.99
CA LEU A 635 5.58 10.39 14.10
C LEU A 635 4.55 11.26 14.81
N GLY A 636 4.31 11.03 16.11
CA GLY A 636 3.46 11.90 16.92
C GLY A 636 4.01 13.33 17.00
N VAL A 637 5.34 13.50 17.04
CA VAL A 637 6.00 14.81 17.06
C VAL A 637 6.07 15.42 15.67
N LEU A 638 6.50 14.65 14.66
CA LEU A 638 6.60 15.11 13.27
C LEU A 638 5.25 15.58 12.73
N LYS A 639 4.14 14.94 13.16
CA LYS A 639 2.77 15.31 12.81
C LYS A 639 2.49 16.79 12.98
N ILE A 640 2.89 17.39 14.10
CA ILE A 640 2.62 18.80 14.44
C ILE A 640 3.15 19.76 13.38
N TYR A 641 4.27 19.41 12.75
CA TYR A 641 4.90 20.22 11.71
C TYR A 641 4.45 19.78 10.30
N ALA A 642 4.56 18.48 10.02
CA ALA A 642 4.39 17.93 8.69
C ALA A 642 2.96 18.10 8.15
N GLU A 643 1.91 18.01 9.00
CA GLU A 643 0.53 18.16 8.54
C GLU A 643 0.31 19.49 7.82
N ARG A 644 0.76 20.59 8.42
CA ARG A 644 0.67 21.91 7.80
C ARG A 644 1.38 21.94 6.44
N TYR A 645 2.62 21.48 6.39
CA TYR A 645 3.43 21.56 5.16
C TYR A 645 2.89 20.69 4.03
N LEU A 646 2.29 19.55 4.36
CA LEU A 646 1.64 18.67 3.39
C LEU A 646 0.33 19.26 2.86
N LEU A 647 -0.43 19.99 3.69
CA LEU A 647 -1.66 20.69 3.28
C LEU A 647 -1.38 21.85 2.32
N GLU A 648 -0.17 22.43 2.33
CA GLU A 648 0.25 23.48 1.40
C GLU A 648 0.39 22.97 -0.06
N VAL A 649 0.48 21.65 -0.28
CA VAL A 649 0.67 21.07 -1.61
C VAL A 649 -0.61 21.22 -2.44
N PRO A 650 -0.59 21.96 -3.57
CA PRO A 650 -1.79 22.15 -4.39
C PRO A 650 -2.32 20.85 -4.99
N ARG A 651 -3.64 20.71 -5.14
CA ARG A 651 -4.28 19.54 -5.77
C ARG A 651 -3.76 19.24 -7.18
N ALA A 652 -3.44 20.29 -7.93
CA ALA A 652 -2.90 20.20 -9.28
C ALA A 652 -1.37 20.03 -9.32
N HIS A 653 -0.69 19.81 -8.19
CA HIS A 653 0.76 19.62 -8.11
C HIS A 653 1.13 18.12 -8.16
N PRO A 654 2.24 17.67 -8.80
CA PRO A 654 2.52 16.23 -8.92
C PRO A 654 2.80 15.55 -7.58
N ALA A 655 3.29 16.29 -6.59
CA ALA A 655 3.50 15.81 -5.22
C ALA A 655 2.20 15.50 -4.43
N PHE A 656 1.02 15.84 -4.96
CA PHE A 656 -0.24 15.74 -4.22
C PHE A 656 -0.59 14.30 -3.80
N ALA A 657 -0.31 13.31 -4.65
CA ALA A 657 -0.55 11.89 -4.34
C ALA A 657 0.15 11.47 -3.03
N THR A 658 1.47 11.66 -3.01
CA THR A 658 2.33 11.39 -1.85
C THR A 658 1.91 12.23 -0.65
N ALA A 659 1.61 13.52 -0.84
CA ALA A 659 1.23 14.39 0.28
C ALA A 659 -0.08 13.95 0.95
N SER A 660 -1.11 13.64 0.15
CA SER A 660 -2.39 13.11 0.61
C SER A 660 -2.23 11.80 1.39
N ARG A 661 -1.37 10.91 0.89
CA ARG A 661 -1.07 9.62 1.53
C ARG A 661 -0.31 9.78 2.85
N LEU A 662 0.67 10.67 2.92
CA LEU A 662 1.39 10.97 4.17
C LEU A 662 0.47 11.61 5.21
N LEU A 663 -0.46 12.48 4.79
CA LEU A 663 -1.51 13.00 5.68
C LEU A 663 -2.41 11.88 6.24
N GLN A 664 -2.79 10.91 5.41
CA GLN A 664 -3.56 9.74 5.88
C GLN A 664 -2.79 8.93 6.92
N LEU A 665 -1.47 8.75 6.74
CA LEU A 665 -0.62 8.09 7.72
C LEU A 665 -0.57 8.88 9.05
N LEU A 666 -0.31 10.18 9.00
CA LEU A 666 -0.20 11.03 10.20
C LEU A 666 -1.51 11.11 11.00
N ARG A 667 -2.68 10.98 10.34
CA ARG A 667 -3.98 10.93 11.03
C ARG A 667 -4.11 9.77 12.02
N LEU A 668 -3.34 8.68 11.83
CA LEU A 668 -3.36 7.52 12.70
C LEU A 668 -2.63 7.72 14.03
N PHE A 669 -1.91 8.83 14.22
CA PHE A 669 -1.09 9.08 15.43
C PHE A 669 -1.70 10.15 16.32
N VAL A 670 -1.59 9.97 17.63
CA VAL A 670 -1.76 11.06 18.61
C VAL A 670 -0.62 12.06 18.45
N SER A 671 -0.93 13.36 18.41
CA SER A 671 0.06 14.43 18.32
C SER A 671 0.84 14.59 19.63
N LEU A 672 2.15 14.79 19.56
CA LEU A 672 3.04 14.98 20.69
C LEU A 672 3.83 16.27 20.58
N TYR A 673 3.77 17.12 21.60
CA TYR A 673 4.48 18.40 21.56
C TYR A 673 6.01 18.21 21.63
N PRO A 674 6.78 19.03 20.89
CA PRO A 674 8.25 18.91 20.82
C PRO A 674 8.97 19.11 22.17
N ASN A 675 8.29 19.70 23.15
CA ASN A 675 8.84 19.94 24.49
C ASN A 675 9.15 18.63 25.23
N ALA A 676 8.45 17.55 24.91
CA ALA A 676 8.69 16.23 25.50
C ALA A 676 9.96 15.54 24.96
N VAL A 677 10.50 16.02 23.83
CA VAL A 677 11.68 15.41 23.18
C VAL A 677 12.96 15.83 23.89
N PRO A 678 13.85 14.93 24.33
CA PRO A 678 15.10 15.33 24.97
C PRO A 678 16.02 16.15 24.03
N PRO A 679 16.88 17.03 24.57
CA PRO A 679 17.79 17.83 23.75
C PRO A 679 18.83 16.98 23.01
N THR A 680 19.16 15.79 23.54
CA THR A 680 20.08 14.82 22.94
C THR A 680 19.41 13.87 21.95
N SER A 681 18.10 13.97 21.74
CA SER A 681 17.36 13.09 20.84
C SER A 681 17.81 13.25 19.38
N ILE A 682 17.94 12.14 18.65
CA ILE A 682 18.18 12.18 17.19
C ILE A 682 17.07 12.97 16.47
N LEU A 683 15.85 12.95 17.00
CA LEU A 683 14.73 13.68 16.43
C LEU A 683 14.96 15.19 16.38
N ARG A 684 15.80 15.75 17.26
CA ARG A 684 16.15 17.18 17.30
C ARG A 684 16.83 17.66 16.03
N GLU A 685 17.53 16.79 15.30
CA GLU A 685 18.09 17.10 13.97
C GLU A 685 17.02 17.60 13.00
N PHE A 686 15.78 17.12 13.14
CA PHE A 686 14.70 17.37 12.17
C PHE A 686 13.71 18.42 12.64
N VAL A 687 13.36 18.44 13.93
CA VAL A 687 12.26 19.27 14.45
C VAL A 687 12.71 20.63 14.98
N HIS A 688 14.02 20.89 15.09
CA HIS A 688 14.51 22.19 15.53
C HIS A 688 14.23 23.27 14.49
N VAL A 689 13.71 24.42 14.92
CA VAL A 689 13.45 25.59 14.07
C VAL A 689 14.64 26.53 14.21
N SER A 690 15.35 26.80 13.12
CA SER A 690 16.43 27.79 13.14
C SER A 690 15.83 29.19 13.38
N GLY A 691 16.20 29.86 14.48
CA GLY A 691 15.84 31.27 14.72
C GLY A 691 14.74 31.54 15.76
N VAL A 692 14.47 30.62 16.69
CA VAL A 692 13.75 30.88 17.95
C VAL A 692 14.64 30.57 19.12
#